data_AF-A0A163RVM2-F1
#
_entry.id   AF-A0A163RVM2-F1
#
_cell.length_a   1.000
_cell.length_b   1.000
_cell.length_c   1.000
_cell.angle_alpha   90.00
_cell.angle_beta   90.00
_cell.angle_gamma   90.00
#
_symmetry.space_group_name_H-M   'P 1'
#
loop_
_entity.id
_entity.type
_entity.pdbx_description
1 polymer ?
#
loop_
_entity_poly.entity_id
_entity_poly.type
_entity_poly.pdbx_seq_one_letter_code
_entity_poly.pdbx_strand_id
1 'polypeptide(L)'
;MSYRPLIASLAGLGLAAGLGTAGAVAATGGLTPAGLAAAPAASAAQAYDWGNVEIVGGGFVPGIVFNQTEPGLVYARTDIGGAYRLDAATQRWIPLLDHVGWDDWNHNGVLSLATDPVDPDNVYVAVGTYTNSWDPNDGAVLRSSDRGETWQKTDLPFKVGGNMPGRGMGERLSVDPHDNRVLYLGTEGGNGLWRSTDKGVTWSEVTAFPNPGSYVQDPDDENGYLSSNQGVVWVTFDPSSSTGTQPTRTIYVGVADKENGVYRSTDAGATWERVPGQPTGFLPHKGVLDATGRQLYVATSDTGGPYDGGSGDVWRLDVATGTWDRISPVPSSSADAYYGYSGLTIDRQDPDTLMVVSQVSWWPDIVIWRSTDRGETWSRIWDWDGYPNRTLRYTLDISGAPWLDFGEQPNPPEPSPKLGWMTESFEIDPFDSDRFFYGTGATIYGGTDLTEWDTGGTVDISVKAQGIEETAVLDLVAPPGGAELISGLADIGGFVHTDVTQVPSGMYTQPYHGAVHSLDFAELSPSTVVRVGQGVDGDVESHIGISTSGGSSWWAGQEPAGVTGAGTVAVAADGGRIVWSPAGTGVHVSTTLGSGWTASTGIPAGARVESDRVNPQVFYGYAAGTFYRSTDGGASFTASTAAGLPADGNVRFAAVPGHEGDVWLAGGATDKTYGMWRSTDRGATFTRVSAVDEGDAVGFGKAAPGNSYPAVYTSSKIDGVRGLFRSDDAGATWVRINDDEHQWAWTGSTITGDPDVYGRVFVGTNGRGIVVGDLTGTAPEPTEQPTEQPTEQPTEQPTEQPTEQPGTGACTAQYAVTGSWPGGFQGSLTVKNTATTPVTGWSAGWTFASGEQVTKGWGGTLTQSGATVSVAAPAWSTTLAPGASATVGFIASGTAGTPTSITLGGKACSTS
;
A
#
# COMPACT_ATOMS: atom_id res chain seq x y z
N MET A 1 -8.80 28.71 11.60
CA MET A 1 -7.44 28.14 11.52
C MET A 1 -7.27 27.70 10.08
N SER A 2 -6.41 28.37 9.31
CA SER A 2 -6.12 27.97 7.93
C SER A 2 -5.15 26.80 7.98
N TYR A 3 -5.69 25.58 8.00
CA TYR A 3 -4.93 24.35 7.80
C TYR A 3 -4.27 24.44 6.41
N ARG A 4 -2.95 24.59 6.37
CA ARG A 4 -2.14 24.41 5.15
C ARG A 4 -1.51 23.03 5.29
N PRO A 5 -2.00 21.99 4.59
CA PRO A 5 -1.42 20.67 4.73
C PRO A 5 0.01 20.67 4.16
N LEU A 6 0.95 20.22 4.99
CA LEU A 6 2.38 20.03 4.69
C LEU A 6 2.66 18.80 3.80
N ILE A 7 1.62 18.23 3.19
CA ILE A 7 1.65 16.97 2.41
C ILE A 7 2.51 17.11 1.14
N ALA A 8 2.74 18.33 0.65
CA ALA A 8 3.62 18.57 -0.50
C ALA A 8 5.13 18.46 -0.20
N SER A 9 5.55 18.45 1.08
CA SER A 9 6.98 18.56 1.42
C SER A 9 7.71 17.22 1.56
N LEU A 10 6.99 16.09 1.61
CA LEU A 10 7.58 14.76 1.81
C LEU A 10 7.81 13.97 0.50
N ALA A 11 7.14 14.35 -0.60
CA ALA A 11 7.41 13.81 -1.94
C ALA A 11 8.44 14.65 -2.75
N GLY A 12 8.88 15.80 -2.21
CA GLY A 12 9.60 16.83 -2.97
C GLY A 12 11.13 16.85 -2.88
N LEU A 13 11.79 15.90 -2.22
CA LEU A 13 13.26 15.86 -2.14
C LEU A 13 13.81 14.58 -2.76
N GLY A 14 14.09 14.63 -4.06
CA GLY A 14 15.12 13.77 -4.64
C GLY A 14 14.89 13.16 -6.02
N LEU A 15 14.45 13.92 -7.05
CA LEU A 15 14.73 13.53 -8.44
C LEU A 15 14.66 14.74 -9.38
N ALA A 16 15.82 15.30 -9.72
CA ALA A 16 15.99 16.22 -10.84
C ALA A 16 16.84 15.54 -11.91
N ALA A 17 16.21 15.00 -12.96
CA ALA A 17 16.90 14.45 -14.13
C ALA A 17 16.94 15.48 -15.26
N GLY A 18 18.14 15.85 -15.69
CA GLY A 18 18.39 16.75 -16.81
C GLY A 18 18.25 16.05 -18.17
N LEU A 19 17.45 16.65 -19.05
CA LEU A 19 17.23 16.22 -20.43
C LEU A 19 18.48 16.40 -21.30
N GLY A 20 18.93 15.32 -21.95
CA GLY A 20 19.95 15.33 -22.99
C GLY A 20 19.42 14.71 -24.29
N THR A 21 19.32 15.51 -25.35
CA THR A 21 18.87 15.12 -26.69
C THR A 21 19.80 14.09 -27.35
N ALA A 22 19.27 12.93 -27.74
CA ALA A 22 20.00 11.92 -28.51
C ALA A 22 20.00 12.25 -30.01
N GLY A 23 21.19 12.55 -30.57
CA GLY A 23 21.43 12.57 -32.00
C GLY A 23 21.85 11.19 -32.50
N ALA A 24 21.05 10.58 -33.38
CA ALA A 24 21.36 9.30 -34.00
C ALA A 24 22.48 9.44 -35.04
N VAL A 25 23.56 8.66 -34.89
CA VAL A 25 24.52 8.37 -35.97
C VAL A 25 24.62 6.86 -36.12
N ALA A 26 24.12 6.36 -37.25
CA ALA A 26 24.27 4.97 -37.63
C ALA A 26 25.69 4.69 -38.11
N ALA A 27 26.38 3.75 -37.47
CA ALA A 27 27.61 3.15 -37.98
C ALA A 27 27.44 1.63 -38.01
N THR A 28 27.38 1.07 -39.22
CA THR A 28 27.36 -0.37 -39.49
C THR A 28 28.78 -0.92 -39.43
N GLY A 29 29.10 -1.73 -38.42
CA GLY A 29 30.33 -2.49 -38.32
C GLY A 29 30.03 -3.92 -37.89
N GLY A 30 30.30 -4.89 -38.76
CA GLY A 30 30.05 -6.31 -38.50
C GLY A 30 31.07 -6.91 -37.52
N LEU A 31 30.57 -7.74 -36.60
CA LEU A 31 31.38 -8.58 -35.72
C LEU A 31 30.83 -10.02 -35.73
N THR A 32 31.75 -10.97 -35.82
CA THR A 32 31.57 -12.42 -35.82
C THR A 32 31.07 -12.95 -34.48
N PRO A 33 30.29 -14.06 -34.44
CA PRO A 33 29.71 -14.57 -33.19
C PRO A 33 30.79 -15.23 -32.32
N ALA A 34 31.09 -14.62 -31.18
CA ALA A 34 31.75 -15.30 -30.07
C ALA A 34 30.69 -16.08 -29.29
N GLY A 35 30.99 -17.32 -28.91
CA GLY A 35 30.08 -18.22 -28.21
C GLY A 35 29.55 -17.60 -26.92
N LEU A 36 28.23 -17.54 -26.80
CA LEU A 36 27.53 -17.20 -25.57
C LEU A 36 27.83 -18.27 -24.52
N ALA A 37 28.62 -17.92 -23.51
CA ALA A 37 28.56 -18.61 -22.24
C ALA A 37 27.14 -18.43 -21.69
N ALA A 38 26.54 -19.52 -21.21
CA ALA A 38 25.25 -19.46 -20.53
C ALA A 38 25.36 -18.48 -19.35
N ALA A 39 24.39 -17.57 -19.24
CA ALA A 39 24.26 -16.70 -18.08
C ALA A 39 24.18 -17.55 -16.80
N PRO A 40 24.81 -17.12 -15.69
CA PRO A 40 24.57 -17.75 -14.40
C PRO A 40 23.07 -17.63 -14.06
N ALA A 41 22.54 -18.68 -13.43
CA ALA A 41 21.14 -18.76 -13.04
C ALA A 41 20.80 -17.61 -12.08
N ALA A 42 19.61 -17.01 -12.27
CA ALA A 42 19.04 -16.05 -11.33
C ALA A 42 19.11 -16.60 -9.90
N SER A 43 19.37 -15.73 -8.91
CA SER A 43 19.27 -16.07 -7.49
C SER A 43 17.95 -16.81 -7.24
N ALA A 44 18.02 -18.01 -6.69
CA ALA A 44 16.85 -18.84 -6.47
C ALA A 44 15.96 -18.18 -5.41
N ALA A 45 14.75 -17.75 -5.78
CA ALA A 45 13.80 -17.15 -4.85
C ALA A 45 13.50 -18.11 -3.68
N GLN A 46 13.49 -17.58 -2.46
CA GLN A 46 13.06 -18.32 -1.27
C GLN A 46 11.62 -17.95 -0.94
N ALA A 47 10.80 -18.94 -0.62
CA ALA A 47 9.40 -18.72 -0.31
C ALA A 47 9.23 -17.98 1.03
N TYR A 48 8.40 -16.95 1.01
CA TYR A 48 8.02 -16.13 2.17
C TYR A 48 6.49 -16.04 2.25
N ASP A 49 5.98 -15.87 3.45
CA ASP A 49 4.59 -15.46 3.70
C ASP A 49 4.61 -13.96 3.98
N TRP A 50 3.76 -13.21 3.28
CA TRP A 50 3.71 -11.76 3.35
C TRP A 50 2.35 -11.31 3.86
N GLY A 51 2.39 -10.33 4.76
CA GLY A 51 1.21 -9.65 5.26
C GLY A 51 1.53 -8.23 5.67
N ASN A 52 0.64 -7.62 6.42
CA ASN A 52 0.85 -6.31 7.02
C ASN A 52 0.99 -6.43 8.54
N VAL A 53 1.78 -5.53 9.12
CA VAL A 53 1.61 -5.18 10.53
C VAL A 53 0.24 -4.50 10.66
N GLU A 54 -0.63 -5.01 11.54
CA GLU A 54 -2.03 -4.60 11.60
C GLU A 54 -2.16 -3.22 12.27
N ILE A 55 -2.60 -2.21 11.51
CA ILE A 55 -2.91 -0.84 11.96
C ILE A 55 -4.38 -0.49 11.65
N VAL A 56 -4.91 -0.96 10.52
CA VAL A 56 -6.27 -0.74 10.01
C VAL A 56 -6.54 0.70 9.56
N GLY A 57 -6.34 0.98 8.27
CA GLY A 57 -6.56 2.27 7.62
C GLY A 57 -5.32 3.15 7.63
N GLY A 58 -5.44 4.34 8.22
CA GLY A 58 -4.35 5.31 8.39
C GLY A 58 -4.09 6.23 7.20
N GLY A 59 -4.92 6.17 6.15
CA GLY A 59 -4.83 7.01 4.96
C GLY A 59 -6.20 7.43 4.42
N PHE A 60 -6.21 8.12 3.28
CA PHE A 60 -7.40 8.72 2.70
C PHE A 60 -8.07 7.78 1.69
N VAL A 61 -9.33 7.44 1.94
CA VAL A 61 -10.17 6.69 1.00
C VAL A 61 -11.11 7.63 0.23
N PRO A 62 -10.71 8.17 -0.95
CA PRO A 62 -11.51 9.12 -1.74
C PRO A 62 -12.73 8.51 -2.43
N GLY A 63 -12.81 7.19 -2.59
CA GLY A 63 -13.87 6.55 -3.35
C GLY A 63 -14.18 5.12 -2.90
N ILE A 64 -15.47 4.85 -2.68
CA ILE A 64 -16.05 3.53 -2.46
C ILE A 64 -17.04 3.28 -3.59
N VAL A 65 -17.06 2.08 -4.16
CA VAL A 65 -17.88 1.75 -5.33
C VAL A 65 -18.55 0.40 -5.15
N PHE A 66 -19.86 0.41 -4.90
CA PHE A 66 -20.70 -0.78 -4.94
C PHE A 66 -21.03 -1.18 -6.37
N ASN A 67 -20.94 -2.47 -6.68
CA ASN A 67 -21.51 -2.98 -7.93
C ASN A 67 -23.03 -2.81 -7.89
N GLN A 68 -23.61 -2.34 -9.00
CA GLN A 68 -25.04 -2.00 -9.07
C GLN A 68 -25.93 -3.23 -9.37
N THR A 69 -25.35 -4.41 -9.53
CA THR A 69 -26.06 -5.66 -9.93
C THR A 69 -25.72 -6.89 -9.11
N GLU A 70 -24.58 -6.90 -8.40
CA GLU A 70 -24.18 -8.00 -7.51
C GLU A 70 -24.16 -7.54 -6.03
N PRO A 71 -25.09 -8.03 -5.19
CA PRO A 71 -25.11 -7.70 -3.77
C PRO A 71 -23.82 -8.07 -3.05
N GLY A 72 -23.33 -7.14 -2.22
CA GLY A 72 -22.12 -7.35 -1.40
C GLY A 72 -20.79 -7.19 -2.13
N LEU A 73 -20.78 -6.99 -3.45
CA LEU A 73 -19.57 -6.68 -4.21
C LEU A 73 -19.26 -5.18 -4.13
N VAL A 74 -18.19 -4.83 -3.43
CA VAL A 74 -17.78 -3.44 -3.22
C VAL A 74 -16.26 -3.31 -3.28
N TYR A 75 -15.83 -2.18 -3.84
CA TYR A 75 -14.43 -1.81 -3.98
C TYR A 75 -14.14 -0.48 -3.29
N ALA A 76 -12.88 -0.25 -2.93
CA ALA A 76 -12.38 1.03 -2.46
C ALA A 76 -11.13 1.40 -3.26
N ARG A 77 -10.96 2.69 -3.55
CA ARG A 77 -9.74 3.25 -4.16
C ARG A 77 -9.06 4.20 -3.18
N THR A 78 -7.74 4.24 -3.21
CA THR A 78 -6.91 5.09 -2.37
C THR A 78 -6.02 6.00 -3.20
N ASP A 79 -5.52 7.07 -2.60
CA ASP A 79 -4.73 8.08 -3.32
C ASP A 79 -3.25 7.68 -3.52
N ILE A 80 -2.70 6.84 -2.63
CA ILE A 80 -1.32 6.32 -2.70
C ILE A 80 -1.18 4.81 -2.50
N GLY A 81 -2.27 4.10 -2.17
CA GLY A 81 -2.23 2.73 -1.65
C GLY A 81 -2.93 1.67 -2.48
N GLY A 82 -3.20 1.96 -3.75
CA GLY A 82 -3.85 1.05 -4.68
C GLY A 82 -5.38 0.98 -4.54
N ALA A 83 -5.93 -0.21 -4.81
CA ALA A 83 -7.36 -0.48 -4.75
C ALA A 83 -7.63 -1.78 -3.99
N TYR A 84 -8.82 -1.87 -3.41
CA TYR A 84 -9.24 -2.98 -2.57
C TYR A 84 -10.61 -3.53 -2.97
N ARG A 85 -10.84 -4.82 -2.73
CA ARG A 85 -12.18 -5.45 -2.79
C ARG A 85 -12.55 -5.98 -1.41
N LEU A 86 -13.78 -5.74 -0.95
CA LEU A 86 -14.23 -6.29 0.32
C LEU A 86 -14.53 -7.78 0.17
N ASP A 87 -13.92 -8.62 1.00
CA ASP A 87 -14.30 -10.02 1.12
C ASP A 87 -15.54 -10.15 2.00
N ALA A 88 -16.62 -10.66 1.43
CA ALA A 88 -17.88 -10.83 2.13
C ALA A 88 -17.79 -11.82 3.30
N ALA A 89 -16.90 -12.83 3.23
CA ALA A 89 -16.79 -13.86 4.25
C ALA A 89 -16.07 -13.38 5.52
N THR A 90 -14.97 -12.66 5.35
CA THR A 90 -14.14 -12.16 6.46
C THR A 90 -14.46 -10.73 6.86
N GLN A 91 -15.20 -9.99 6.03
CA GLN A 91 -15.40 -8.53 6.16
C GLN A 91 -14.06 -7.78 6.21
N ARG A 92 -13.04 -8.30 5.50
CA ARG A 92 -11.74 -7.66 5.33
C ARG A 92 -11.53 -7.27 3.87
N TRP A 93 -10.88 -6.16 3.66
CA TRP A 93 -10.48 -5.67 2.35
C TRP A 93 -9.25 -6.45 1.86
N ILE A 94 -9.29 -6.84 0.59
CA ILE A 94 -8.20 -7.52 -0.12
C ILE A 94 -7.51 -6.49 -1.02
N PRO A 95 -6.20 -6.22 -0.87
CA PRO A 95 -5.47 -5.36 -1.79
C PRO A 95 -5.35 -6.01 -3.17
N LEU A 96 -5.51 -5.23 -4.23
CA LEU A 96 -5.58 -5.74 -5.60
C LEU A 96 -4.36 -5.38 -6.45
N LEU A 97 -3.50 -4.48 -5.97
CA LEU A 97 -2.41 -3.87 -6.74
C LEU A 97 -1.02 -4.06 -6.09
N ASP A 98 -0.86 -5.02 -5.20
CA ASP A 98 0.44 -5.28 -4.53
C ASP A 98 1.55 -5.73 -5.51
N HIS A 99 1.18 -6.18 -6.71
CA HIS A 99 2.08 -6.49 -7.82
C HIS A 99 2.75 -5.25 -8.45
N VAL A 100 2.20 -4.05 -8.24
CA VAL A 100 2.78 -2.79 -8.74
C VAL A 100 4.18 -2.60 -8.14
N GLY A 101 5.17 -2.36 -8.99
CA GLY A 101 6.58 -2.40 -8.66
C GLY A 101 7.24 -1.04 -8.56
N TRP A 102 8.57 -1.07 -8.39
CA TRP A 102 9.38 0.15 -8.26
C TRP A 102 9.31 1.07 -9.49
N ASP A 103 9.31 0.48 -10.69
CA ASP A 103 9.42 1.24 -11.94
C ASP A 103 8.07 1.87 -12.35
N ASP A 104 6.96 1.27 -11.93
CA ASP A 104 5.61 1.71 -12.20
C ASP A 104 4.85 2.07 -10.91
N TRP A 105 5.59 2.50 -9.89
CA TRP A 105 5.12 2.82 -8.55
C TRP A 105 3.91 3.76 -8.53
N ASN A 106 3.79 4.61 -9.53
CA ASN A 106 2.73 5.59 -9.65
C ASN A 106 1.36 4.94 -9.88
N HIS A 107 1.30 3.67 -10.29
CA HIS A 107 0.05 2.96 -10.46
C HIS A 107 -0.68 2.64 -9.13
N ASN A 108 -0.02 2.85 -7.98
CA ASN A 108 -0.71 2.81 -6.69
C ASN A 108 -1.58 4.04 -6.42
N GLY A 109 -1.42 5.14 -7.17
CA GLY A 109 -2.40 6.22 -7.15
C GLY A 109 -3.62 5.85 -7.98
N VAL A 110 -4.78 5.66 -7.35
CA VAL A 110 -6.01 5.25 -8.04
C VAL A 110 -7.00 6.41 -8.09
N LEU A 111 -7.00 7.12 -9.22
CA LEU A 111 -7.88 8.27 -9.43
C LEU A 111 -9.35 7.89 -9.53
N SER A 112 -9.66 6.75 -10.16
CA SER A 112 -11.04 6.32 -10.35
C SER A 112 -11.16 4.81 -10.55
N LEU A 113 -12.28 4.24 -10.12
CA LEU A 113 -12.59 2.82 -10.22
C LEU A 113 -14.01 2.61 -10.75
N ALA A 114 -14.17 1.66 -11.68
CA ALA A 114 -15.48 1.26 -12.18
C ALA A 114 -15.64 -0.27 -12.14
N THR A 115 -16.73 -0.73 -11.55
CA THR A 115 -17.16 -2.13 -11.61
C THR A 115 -18.30 -2.26 -12.63
N ASP A 116 -18.24 -3.32 -13.44
CA ASP A 116 -19.16 -3.54 -14.55
C ASP A 116 -20.53 -4.06 -14.06
N PRO A 117 -21.64 -3.36 -14.31
CA PRO A 117 -22.97 -3.79 -13.90
C PRO A 117 -23.60 -4.82 -14.85
N VAL A 118 -22.99 -5.11 -16.00
CA VAL A 118 -23.47 -6.15 -16.93
C VAL A 118 -22.77 -7.49 -16.65
N ASP A 119 -21.50 -7.42 -16.27
CA ASP A 119 -20.64 -8.57 -16.01
C ASP A 119 -19.73 -8.27 -14.79
N PRO A 120 -20.22 -8.54 -13.56
CA PRO A 120 -19.57 -8.14 -12.30
C PRO A 120 -18.15 -8.66 -12.06
N ASP A 121 -17.70 -9.63 -12.86
CA ASP A 121 -16.32 -10.09 -12.82
C ASP A 121 -15.35 -9.05 -13.41
N ASN A 122 -15.85 -8.11 -14.23
CA ASN A 122 -15.02 -7.04 -14.79
C ASN A 122 -14.92 -5.84 -13.83
N VAL A 123 -13.69 -5.38 -13.61
CA VAL A 123 -13.38 -4.14 -12.88
C VAL A 123 -12.25 -3.40 -13.57
N TYR A 124 -12.31 -2.08 -13.54
CA TYR A 124 -11.37 -1.18 -14.21
C TYR A 124 -10.90 -0.10 -13.25
N VAL A 125 -9.62 0.26 -13.31
CA VAL A 125 -9.05 1.35 -12.51
C VAL A 125 -8.22 2.29 -13.40
N ALA A 126 -8.36 3.59 -13.19
CA ALA A 126 -7.52 4.62 -13.78
C ALA A 126 -6.42 5.00 -12.78
N VAL A 127 -5.17 4.75 -13.16
CA VAL A 127 -4.01 4.77 -12.26
C VAL A 127 -2.92 5.72 -12.71
N GLY A 128 -2.20 6.27 -11.73
CA GLY A 128 -1.15 7.29 -11.82
C GLY A 128 -1.25 8.20 -10.60
N THR A 129 -0.14 8.71 -10.06
CA THR A 129 -0.16 9.42 -8.77
C THR A 129 -0.15 10.94 -8.92
N TYR A 130 0.71 11.49 -9.78
CA TYR A 130 0.87 12.94 -9.91
C TYR A 130 0.89 13.37 -11.38
N THR A 131 0.42 14.60 -11.65
CA THR A 131 0.48 15.18 -13.01
C THR A 131 1.65 16.15 -13.22
N ASN A 132 2.45 16.42 -12.17
CA ASN A 132 3.66 17.26 -12.23
C ASN A 132 4.93 16.40 -12.44
N SER A 133 6.11 16.93 -12.12
CA SER A 133 7.39 16.24 -12.31
C SER A 133 7.73 15.19 -11.24
N TRP A 134 6.93 15.03 -10.19
CA TRP A 134 7.19 14.03 -9.14
C TRP A 134 6.96 12.60 -9.62
N ASP A 135 5.96 12.42 -10.47
CA ASP A 135 5.73 11.18 -11.19
C ASP A 135 6.44 11.24 -12.54
N PRO A 136 7.43 10.39 -12.85
CA PRO A 136 8.08 10.39 -14.16
C PRO A 136 7.25 9.72 -15.25
N ASN A 137 6.23 8.93 -14.88
CA ASN A 137 5.48 8.07 -15.79
C ASN A 137 4.17 8.74 -16.21
N ASP A 138 3.64 8.30 -17.36
CA ASP A 138 2.24 8.52 -17.71
C ASP A 138 1.34 7.60 -16.88
N GLY A 139 0.03 7.88 -16.90
CA GLY A 139 -0.97 7.02 -16.26
C GLY A 139 -1.40 5.87 -17.15
N ALA A 140 -2.27 5.01 -16.60
CA ALA A 140 -2.81 3.86 -17.32
C ALA A 140 -4.26 3.57 -16.93
N VAL A 141 -4.93 2.76 -17.73
CA VAL A 141 -6.13 2.04 -17.31
C VAL A 141 -5.79 0.56 -17.14
N LEU A 142 -6.03 0.03 -15.95
CA LEU A 142 -5.95 -1.40 -15.68
C LEU A 142 -7.35 -2.01 -15.81
N ARG A 143 -7.44 -3.19 -16.40
CA ARG A 143 -8.68 -3.98 -16.53
C ARG A 143 -8.47 -5.38 -15.99
N SER A 144 -9.42 -5.85 -15.23
CA SER A 144 -9.51 -7.24 -14.75
C SER A 144 -10.84 -7.83 -15.20
N SER A 145 -10.85 -9.14 -15.44
CA SER A 145 -12.05 -9.95 -15.69
C SER A 145 -12.24 -11.04 -14.63
N ASP A 146 -11.61 -10.87 -13.47
CA ASP A 146 -11.65 -11.78 -12.32
C ASP A 146 -11.70 -10.98 -11.01
N ARG A 147 -12.37 -9.82 -11.02
CA ARG A 147 -12.60 -8.95 -9.84
C ARG A 147 -11.34 -8.35 -9.23
N GLY A 148 -10.26 -8.25 -10.00
CA GLY A 148 -9.00 -7.63 -9.62
C GLY A 148 -7.94 -8.60 -9.10
N GLU A 149 -8.11 -9.91 -9.31
CA GLU A 149 -7.04 -10.88 -8.99
C GLU A 149 -5.90 -10.78 -10.01
N THR A 150 -6.22 -10.58 -11.29
CA THR A 150 -5.22 -10.35 -12.34
C THR A 150 -5.60 -9.18 -13.24
N TRP A 151 -4.58 -8.50 -13.76
CA TRP A 151 -4.76 -7.24 -14.48
C TRP A 151 -4.07 -7.25 -15.85
N GLN A 152 -4.70 -6.56 -16.79
CA GLN A 152 -4.08 -6.13 -18.04
C GLN A 152 -4.02 -4.61 -18.07
N LYS A 153 -2.92 -4.06 -18.59
CA LYS A 153 -2.66 -2.62 -18.62
C LYS A 153 -2.83 -2.04 -20.03
N THR A 154 -3.36 -0.82 -20.10
CA THR A 154 -3.30 0.05 -21.28
C THR A 154 -2.74 1.40 -20.85
N ASP A 155 -1.54 1.73 -21.33
CA ASP A 155 -0.91 3.03 -21.04
C ASP A 155 -1.69 4.17 -21.73
N LEU A 156 -1.82 5.30 -21.03
CA LEU A 156 -2.41 6.52 -21.54
C LEU A 156 -1.29 7.48 -22.02
N PRO A 157 -1.55 8.36 -22.99
CA PRO A 157 -0.54 9.33 -23.47
C PRO A 157 -0.44 10.58 -22.59
N PHE A 158 -0.81 10.47 -21.31
CA PHE A 158 -0.82 11.55 -20.32
C PHE A 158 -0.80 10.98 -18.89
N LYS A 159 -0.41 11.82 -17.94
CA LYS A 159 -0.40 11.49 -16.50
C LYS A 159 -1.79 11.50 -15.88
N VAL A 160 -1.93 10.76 -14.79
CA VAL A 160 -3.15 10.64 -13.97
C VAL A 160 -2.80 11.05 -12.53
N GLY A 161 -3.69 11.78 -11.87
CA GLY A 161 -3.46 12.44 -10.59
C GLY A 161 -4.17 11.79 -9.40
N GLY A 162 -3.91 10.50 -9.14
CA GLY A 162 -4.47 9.76 -8.01
C GLY A 162 -4.26 10.43 -6.65
N ASN A 163 -3.16 11.17 -6.47
CA ASN A 163 -2.85 11.97 -5.28
C ASN A 163 -2.75 13.48 -5.58
N MET A 164 -3.43 13.97 -6.61
CA MET A 164 -3.52 15.41 -6.91
C MET A 164 -4.74 16.06 -6.20
N PRO A 165 -4.82 17.40 -6.12
CA PRO A 165 -6.05 18.08 -5.75
C PRO A 165 -7.22 17.71 -6.67
N GLY A 166 -8.43 17.58 -6.13
CA GLY A 166 -9.60 17.17 -6.90
C GLY A 166 -9.86 15.65 -6.96
N ARG A 167 -9.03 14.83 -6.33
CA ARG A 167 -9.12 13.35 -6.35
C ARG A 167 -10.34 12.75 -5.63
N GLY A 168 -11.04 13.54 -4.80
CA GLY A 168 -12.31 13.15 -4.18
C GLY A 168 -13.51 13.21 -5.15
N MET A 169 -13.42 14.05 -6.19
CA MET A 169 -14.45 14.15 -7.23
C MET A 169 -14.44 12.89 -8.10
N GLY A 170 -15.63 12.38 -8.44
CA GLY A 170 -15.73 11.11 -9.17
C GLY A 170 -17.11 10.46 -9.15
N GLU A 171 -17.25 9.28 -9.75
CA GLU A 171 -16.19 8.53 -10.45
C GLU A 171 -15.98 9.05 -11.89
N ARG A 172 -14.70 9.23 -12.27
CA ARG A 172 -14.28 9.71 -13.60
C ARG A 172 -14.34 8.62 -14.66
N LEU A 173 -14.11 7.38 -14.25
CA LEU A 173 -14.18 6.18 -15.07
C LEU A 173 -15.56 5.54 -14.89
N SER A 174 -16.26 5.27 -15.99
CA SER A 174 -17.59 4.66 -15.95
C SER A 174 -17.79 3.67 -17.10
N VAL A 175 -18.46 2.55 -16.80
CA VAL A 175 -18.85 1.52 -17.77
C VAL A 175 -20.30 1.76 -18.20
N ASP A 176 -20.58 1.68 -19.50
CA ASP A 176 -21.95 1.78 -20.01
C ASP A 176 -22.78 0.59 -19.51
N PRO A 177 -23.93 0.83 -18.84
CA PRO A 177 -24.72 -0.23 -18.19
C PRO A 177 -25.51 -1.12 -19.17
N HIS A 178 -25.49 -0.82 -20.48
CA HIS A 178 -26.13 -1.62 -21.52
C HIS A 178 -25.12 -2.26 -22.47
N ASP A 179 -24.13 -1.51 -22.92
CA ASP A 179 -23.04 -2.00 -23.77
C ASP A 179 -21.71 -1.89 -23.03
N ASN A 180 -21.42 -2.86 -22.16
CA ASN A 180 -20.23 -2.88 -21.30
C ASN A 180 -18.89 -2.98 -22.03
N ARG A 181 -18.89 -2.92 -23.37
CA ARG A 181 -17.69 -2.65 -24.18
C ARG A 181 -17.30 -1.18 -24.16
N VAL A 182 -18.26 -0.29 -23.91
CA VAL A 182 -18.10 1.16 -23.91
C VAL A 182 -17.76 1.64 -22.50
N LEU A 183 -16.65 2.36 -22.39
CA LEU A 183 -16.22 3.01 -21.16
C LEU A 183 -15.85 4.45 -21.47
N TYR A 184 -16.11 5.36 -20.53
CA TYR A 184 -15.63 6.74 -20.58
C TYR A 184 -14.70 7.02 -19.42
N LEU A 185 -13.73 7.89 -19.65
CA LEU A 185 -12.79 8.40 -18.66
C LEU A 185 -12.74 9.93 -18.76
N GLY A 186 -13.14 10.61 -17.70
CA GLY A 186 -12.83 12.02 -17.50
C GLY A 186 -11.37 12.21 -17.10
N THR A 187 -10.65 13.12 -17.76
CA THR A 187 -9.20 13.28 -17.58
C THR A 187 -8.82 14.66 -17.07
N GLU A 188 -7.65 14.76 -16.44
CA GLU A 188 -7.04 15.98 -15.92
C GLU A 188 -6.18 16.68 -17.00
N GLY A 189 -5.55 17.80 -16.65
CA GLY A 189 -4.51 18.46 -17.45
C GLY A 189 -5.02 19.10 -18.75
N GLY A 190 -6.34 19.16 -18.95
CA GLY A 190 -6.94 19.64 -20.20
C GLY A 190 -7.05 18.56 -21.29
N ASN A 191 -6.82 17.29 -20.97
CA ASN A 191 -6.91 16.17 -21.93
C ASN A 191 -8.37 15.79 -22.29
N GLY A 192 -9.36 16.36 -21.60
CA GLY A 192 -10.77 16.25 -21.96
C GLY A 192 -11.45 14.93 -21.57
N LEU A 193 -12.31 14.43 -22.45
CA LEU A 193 -13.07 13.19 -22.25
C LEU A 193 -12.51 12.11 -23.16
N TRP A 194 -12.23 10.93 -22.61
CA TRP A 194 -11.69 9.78 -23.33
C TRP A 194 -12.67 8.63 -23.33
N ARG A 195 -12.60 7.77 -24.35
CA ARG A 195 -13.50 6.64 -24.53
C ARG A 195 -12.79 5.40 -25.05
N SER A 196 -13.21 4.26 -24.51
CA SER A 196 -12.98 2.92 -25.03
C SER A 196 -14.28 2.38 -25.62
N THR A 197 -14.18 1.52 -26.65
CA THR A 197 -15.32 0.77 -27.21
C THR A 197 -15.06 -0.74 -27.30
N ASP A 198 -14.00 -1.20 -26.64
CA ASP A 198 -13.49 -2.56 -26.68
C ASP A 198 -13.08 -3.08 -25.29
N LYS A 199 -13.83 -2.71 -24.24
CA LYS A 199 -13.59 -3.11 -22.84
C LYS A 199 -12.23 -2.65 -22.28
N GLY A 200 -11.86 -1.40 -22.57
CA GLY A 200 -10.69 -0.74 -22.01
C GLY A 200 -9.37 -1.16 -22.64
N VAL A 201 -9.41 -1.90 -23.76
CA VAL A 201 -8.20 -2.34 -24.47
C VAL A 201 -7.56 -1.17 -25.21
N THR A 202 -8.36 -0.31 -25.85
CA THR A 202 -7.86 0.90 -26.51
C THR A 202 -8.66 2.14 -26.10
N TRP A 203 -7.96 3.28 -26.01
CA TRP A 203 -8.54 4.55 -25.58
C TRP A 203 -8.27 5.64 -26.61
N SER A 204 -9.26 6.50 -26.82
CA SER A 204 -9.15 7.65 -27.72
C SER A 204 -9.93 8.85 -27.18
N GLU A 205 -9.44 10.06 -27.50
CA GLU A 205 -10.12 11.30 -27.16
C GLU A 205 -11.49 11.39 -27.85
N VAL A 206 -12.50 11.82 -27.10
CA VAL A 206 -13.82 12.19 -27.61
C VAL A 206 -13.75 13.65 -28.09
N THR A 207 -13.20 13.87 -29.28
CA THR A 207 -12.94 15.21 -29.83
C THR A 207 -14.20 16.08 -30.01
N ALA A 208 -15.39 15.48 -29.93
CA ALA A 208 -16.67 16.20 -29.94
C ALA A 208 -17.04 16.81 -28.57
N PHE A 209 -16.35 16.43 -27.50
CA PHE A 209 -16.59 16.97 -26.16
C PHE A 209 -16.01 18.39 -26.07
N PRO A 210 -16.82 19.39 -25.68
CA PRO A 210 -16.48 20.79 -25.95
C PRO A 210 -15.62 21.47 -24.88
N ASN A 211 -15.46 20.89 -23.70
CA ASN A 211 -14.84 21.58 -22.57
C ASN A 211 -13.99 20.64 -21.71
N PRO A 212 -12.66 20.74 -21.76
CA PRO A 212 -11.79 19.89 -20.98
C PRO A 212 -11.59 20.34 -19.51
N GLY A 213 -12.38 21.31 -19.03
CA GLY A 213 -12.22 21.92 -17.70
C GLY A 213 -11.23 23.07 -17.69
N SER A 214 -11.36 23.95 -16.70
CA SER A 214 -10.52 25.16 -16.57
C SER A 214 -10.12 25.51 -15.14
N TYR A 215 -10.64 24.81 -14.15
CA TYR A 215 -10.33 25.08 -12.76
C TYR A 215 -8.98 24.49 -12.36
N VAL A 216 -8.20 25.32 -11.67
CA VAL A 216 -6.94 25.01 -10.99
C VAL A 216 -7.07 25.52 -9.56
N GLN A 217 -6.53 24.79 -8.58
CA GLN A 217 -6.72 25.15 -7.17
C GLN A 217 -5.92 26.40 -6.79
N ASP A 218 -4.65 26.43 -7.18
CA ASP A 218 -3.77 27.60 -7.06
C ASP A 218 -2.94 27.73 -8.34
N PRO A 219 -3.28 28.65 -9.25
CA PRO A 219 -2.55 28.86 -10.49
C PRO A 219 -1.11 29.37 -10.30
N ASP A 220 -0.79 29.92 -9.12
CA ASP A 220 0.50 30.52 -8.82
C ASP A 220 1.48 29.52 -8.16
N ASP A 221 1.08 28.26 -7.93
CA ASP A 221 1.97 27.23 -7.40
C ASP A 221 3.05 26.83 -8.40
N GLU A 222 4.29 27.22 -8.08
CA GLU A 222 5.49 26.94 -8.85
C GLU A 222 5.86 25.45 -8.89
N ASN A 223 5.36 24.63 -7.96
CA ASN A 223 5.66 23.19 -7.89
C ASN A 223 4.80 22.35 -8.85
N GLY A 224 3.80 22.95 -9.49
CA GLY A 224 2.89 22.24 -10.40
C GLY A 224 1.87 21.34 -9.69
N TYR A 225 1.81 21.35 -8.36
CA TYR A 225 0.95 20.45 -7.57
C TYR A 225 -0.47 21.00 -7.45
N LEU A 226 -0.62 22.30 -7.17
CA LEU A 226 -1.92 22.97 -7.03
C LEU A 226 -2.36 23.68 -8.32
N SER A 227 -1.46 23.83 -9.29
CA SER A 227 -1.67 24.57 -10.55
C SER A 227 -2.10 23.71 -11.74
N SER A 228 -2.35 22.40 -11.52
CA SER A 228 -2.85 21.50 -12.56
C SER A 228 -4.36 21.63 -12.78
N ASN A 229 -4.79 21.58 -14.04
CA ASN A 229 -6.21 21.63 -14.41
C ASN A 229 -6.91 20.33 -13.97
N GLN A 230 -7.90 20.43 -13.09
CA GLN A 230 -8.61 19.27 -12.54
C GLN A 230 -9.50 18.56 -13.57
N GLY A 231 -9.86 19.23 -14.66
CA GLY A 231 -10.39 18.60 -15.87
C GLY A 231 -11.83 18.08 -15.80
N VAL A 232 -12.08 16.91 -16.38
CA VAL A 232 -13.40 16.25 -16.42
C VAL A 232 -13.51 15.27 -15.25
N VAL A 233 -14.53 15.45 -14.40
CA VAL A 233 -14.52 14.96 -13.02
C VAL A 233 -15.49 13.82 -12.71
N TRP A 234 -16.53 13.60 -13.51
CA TRP A 234 -17.35 12.39 -13.41
C TRP A 234 -18.13 12.11 -14.69
N VAL A 235 -18.53 10.85 -14.90
CA VAL A 235 -19.39 10.42 -16.01
C VAL A 235 -20.53 9.56 -15.49
N THR A 236 -21.78 9.95 -15.80
CA THR A 236 -22.98 9.26 -15.31
C THR A 236 -23.92 8.91 -16.46
N PHE A 237 -24.18 7.62 -16.63
CA PHE A 237 -25.09 7.10 -17.64
C PHE A 237 -26.55 7.17 -17.20
N ASP A 238 -27.45 7.39 -18.15
CA ASP A 238 -28.89 7.20 -17.96
C ASP A 238 -29.33 5.86 -18.57
N PRO A 239 -29.41 4.78 -17.78
CA PRO A 239 -29.76 3.46 -18.29
C PRO A 239 -31.17 3.43 -18.89
N SER A 240 -32.09 4.31 -18.47
CA SER A 240 -33.44 4.34 -19.06
C SER A 240 -33.47 4.84 -20.50
N SER A 241 -32.36 5.40 -21.01
CA SER A 241 -32.25 5.94 -22.36
C SER A 241 -31.99 4.89 -23.45
N SER A 242 -31.83 3.61 -23.09
CA SER A 242 -31.58 2.51 -24.02
C SER A 242 -32.19 1.18 -23.54
N THR A 243 -32.18 0.17 -24.42
CA THR A 243 -32.71 -1.16 -24.08
C THR A 243 -31.81 -2.24 -24.69
N GLY A 244 -31.74 -3.40 -24.03
CA GLY A 244 -30.88 -4.50 -24.45
C GLY A 244 -29.41 -4.11 -24.40
N THR A 245 -28.66 -4.45 -25.45
CA THR A 245 -27.21 -4.19 -25.58
C THR A 245 -26.90 -2.98 -26.46
N GLN A 246 -27.86 -2.08 -26.67
CA GLN A 246 -27.61 -0.84 -27.41
C GLN A 246 -26.83 0.13 -26.54
N PRO A 247 -25.86 0.88 -27.09
CA PRO A 247 -25.13 1.90 -26.34
C PRO A 247 -26.09 2.89 -25.70
N THR A 248 -25.83 3.22 -24.43
CA THR A 248 -26.64 4.16 -23.67
C THR A 248 -26.62 5.52 -24.35
N ARG A 249 -27.81 6.03 -24.69
CA ARG A 249 -27.95 7.26 -25.48
C ARG A 249 -27.66 8.51 -24.68
N THR A 250 -28.20 8.59 -23.46
CA THR A 250 -28.08 9.77 -22.62
C THR A 250 -26.94 9.60 -21.62
N ILE A 251 -25.98 10.51 -21.66
CA ILE A 251 -24.77 10.50 -20.83
C ILE A 251 -24.58 11.89 -20.26
N TYR A 252 -24.39 12.00 -18.95
CA TYR A 252 -24.06 13.25 -18.25
C TYR A 252 -22.59 13.25 -17.86
N VAL A 253 -21.95 14.42 -17.94
CA VAL A 253 -20.53 14.57 -17.64
C VAL A 253 -20.31 15.82 -16.79
N GLY A 254 -19.61 15.66 -15.68
CA GLY A 254 -19.17 16.74 -14.81
C GLY A 254 -17.82 17.30 -15.23
N VAL A 255 -17.66 18.61 -15.17
CA VAL A 255 -16.44 19.32 -15.56
C VAL A 255 -16.05 20.30 -14.45
N ALA A 256 -14.76 20.34 -14.10
CA ALA A 256 -14.19 21.32 -13.21
C ALA A 256 -14.10 22.69 -13.90
N ASP A 257 -15.25 23.33 -14.09
CA ASP A 257 -15.44 24.67 -14.64
C ASP A 257 -16.64 25.29 -13.92
N LYS A 258 -16.40 26.39 -13.18
CA LYS A 258 -17.42 27.06 -12.36
C LYS A 258 -18.58 27.62 -13.19
N GLU A 259 -18.38 27.90 -14.48
CA GLU A 259 -19.42 28.44 -15.36
C GLU A 259 -20.12 27.35 -16.18
N ASN A 260 -19.47 26.19 -16.37
CA ASN A 260 -19.95 25.11 -17.25
C ASN A 260 -19.74 23.72 -16.63
N GLY A 261 -20.31 23.49 -15.45
CA GLY A 261 -20.07 22.27 -14.68
C GLY A 261 -20.67 20.97 -15.25
N VAL A 262 -21.77 21.03 -16.02
CA VAL A 262 -22.50 19.83 -16.47
C VAL A 262 -22.78 19.82 -17.96
N TYR A 263 -22.35 18.77 -18.64
CA TYR A 263 -22.61 18.49 -20.05
C TYR A 263 -23.48 17.24 -20.21
N ARG A 264 -24.17 17.14 -21.35
CA ARG A 264 -24.99 15.99 -21.71
C ARG A 264 -24.85 15.64 -23.18
N SER A 265 -24.83 14.35 -23.48
CA SER A 265 -25.15 13.80 -24.79
C SER A 265 -26.51 13.09 -24.75
N THR A 266 -27.24 13.05 -25.87
CA THR A 266 -28.49 12.27 -26.04
C THR A 266 -28.45 11.34 -27.26
N ASP A 267 -27.26 11.20 -27.84
CA ASP A 267 -26.96 10.44 -29.05
C ASP A 267 -25.73 9.52 -28.87
N ALA A 268 -25.56 8.99 -27.65
CA ALA A 268 -24.50 8.06 -27.26
C ALA A 268 -23.08 8.67 -27.40
N GLY A 269 -22.95 9.95 -27.08
CA GLY A 269 -21.69 10.68 -27.06
C GLY A 269 -21.20 11.14 -28.44
N ALA A 270 -22.09 11.20 -29.45
CA ALA A 270 -21.73 11.74 -30.76
C ALA A 270 -21.72 13.28 -30.75
N THR A 271 -22.65 13.90 -30.04
CA THR A 271 -22.68 15.34 -29.77
C THR A 271 -22.92 15.61 -28.29
N TRP A 272 -22.46 16.79 -27.85
CA TRP A 272 -22.49 17.22 -26.46
C TRP A 272 -22.99 18.65 -26.36
N GLU A 273 -23.83 18.91 -25.36
CA GLU A 273 -24.30 20.24 -25.04
C GLU A 273 -24.14 20.53 -23.55
N ARG A 274 -23.87 21.79 -23.21
CA ARG A 274 -23.98 22.27 -21.84
C ARG A 274 -25.43 22.14 -21.41
N VAL A 275 -25.70 21.50 -20.27
CA VAL A 275 -27.09 21.34 -19.79
C VAL A 275 -27.73 22.71 -19.55
N PRO A 276 -28.85 23.05 -20.23
CA PRO A 276 -29.50 24.35 -20.07
C PRO A 276 -29.96 24.59 -18.63
N GLY A 277 -29.88 25.83 -18.17
CA GLY A 277 -30.37 26.24 -16.85
C GLY A 277 -29.53 25.79 -15.65
N GLN A 278 -28.45 25.03 -15.86
CA GLN A 278 -27.60 24.56 -14.75
C GLN A 278 -27.04 25.73 -13.91
N PRO A 279 -26.80 25.52 -12.61
CA PRO A 279 -26.15 26.51 -11.75
C PRO A 279 -24.70 26.82 -12.17
N THR A 280 -24.19 27.95 -11.69
CA THR A 280 -22.81 28.43 -11.90
C THR A 280 -22.19 28.86 -10.57
N GLY A 281 -20.87 29.08 -10.55
CA GLY A 281 -20.07 29.54 -9.40
C GLY A 281 -19.35 28.42 -8.63
N PHE A 282 -19.70 27.15 -8.86
CA PHE A 282 -19.20 26.00 -8.10
C PHE A 282 -18.79 24.84 -9.02
N LEU A 283 -17.95 23.95 -8.51
CA LEU A 283 -17.47 22.74 -9.18
C LEU A 283 -18.34 21.54 -8.76
N PRO A 284 -18.76 20.67 -9.68
CA PRO A 284 -19.59 19.52 -9.34
C PRO A 284 -18.73 18.33 -8.89
N HIS A 285 -18.64 18.09 -7.58
CA HIS A 285 -17.87 16.97 -7.03
C HIS A 285 -18.46 15.62 -7.46
N LYS A 286 -19.79 15.51 -7.42
CA LYS A 286 -20.55 14.28 -7.70
C LYS A 286 -21.77 14.56 -8.56
N GLY A 287 -22.13 13.62 -9.43
CA GLY A 287 -23.36 13.64 -10.22
C GLY A 287 -24.02 12.27 -10.23
N VAL A 288 -25.13 12.09 -9.48
CA VAL A 288 -25.78 10.78 -9.30
C VAL A 288 -27.19 10.81 -9.88
N LEU A 289 -27.49 9.88 -10.78
CA LEU A 289 -28.79 9.78 -11.42
C LEU A 289 -29.69 8.76 -10.71
N ASP A 290 -30.88 9.20 -10.32
CA ASP A 290 -32.05 8.35 -10.11
C ASP A 290 -32.76 8.13 -11.46
N ALA A 291 -32.49 6.98 -12.08
CA ALA A 291 -33.10 6.62 -13.35
C ALA A 291 -34.62 6.35 -13.24
N THR A 292 -35.09 5.91 -12.06
CA THR A 292 -36.50 5.56 -11.81
C THR A 292 -37.35 6.82 -11.68
N GLY A 293 -36.94 7.76 -10.82
CA GLY A 293 -37.63 9.03 -10.62
C GLY A 293 -37.23 10.13 -11.62
N ARG A 294 -36.31 9.83 -12.56
CA ARG A 294 -35.87 10.75 -13.62
C ARG A 294 -35.25 12.04 -13.04
N GLN A 295 -34.39 11.90 -12.04
CA GLN A 295 -33.70 13.02 -11.38
C GLN A 295 -32.18 12.84 -11.43
N LEU A 296 -31.44 13.88 -11.84
CA LEU A 296 -29.99 13.96 -11.65
C LEU A 296 -29.69 14.87 -10.47
N TYR A 297 -28.99 14.34 -9.47
CA TYR A 297 -28.53 15.10 -8.31
C TYR A 297 -27.07 15.50 -8.50
N VAL A 298 -26.72 16.74 -8.14
CA VAL A 298 -25.36 17.28 -8.26
C VAL A 298 -24.97 17.97 -6.95
N ALA A 299 -23.88 17.51 -6.34
CA ALA A 299 -23.28 18.13 -5.16
C ALA A 299 -22.07 18.97 -5.61
N THR A 300 -21.96 20.20 -5.09
CA THR A 300 -20.99 21.18 -5.56
C THR A 300 -20.20 21.83 -4.43
N SER A 301 -18.99 22.27 -4.74
CA SER A 301 -18.09 23.03 -3.85
C SER A 301 -17.40 24.16 -4.61
N ASP A 302 -16.94 25.20 -3.92
CA ASP A 302 -16.20 26.33 -4.51
C ASP A 302 -14.74 26.01 -4.82
N THR A 303 -14.26 24.85 -4.35
CA THR A 303 -12.93 24.29 -4.61
C THR A 303 -13.07 22.83 -5.02
N GLY A 304 -11.97 22.18 -5.43
CA GLY A 304 -11.99 20.78 -5.84
C GLY A 304 -11.78 19.77 -4.69
N GLY A 305 -11.45 20.22 -3.48
CA GLY A 305 -11.10 19.33 -2.38
C GLY A 305 -9.74 18.62 -2.56
N PRO A 306 -9.40 17.67 -1.67
CA PRO A 306 -10.24 17.17 -0.58
C PRO A 306 -10.11 17.97 0.73
N TYR A 307 -9.16 18.90 0.82
CA TYR A 307 -8.84 19.59 2.08
C TYR A 307 -9.63 20.89 2.31
N ASP A 308 -10.29 21.39 1.28
CA ASP A 308 -10.97 22.68 1.24
C ASP A 308 -12.39 22.57 0.68
N GLY A 309 -13.07 23.72 0.66
CA GLY A 309 -14.46 23.88 0.29
C GLY A 309 -15.17 24.70 1.35
N GLY A 310 -15.37 25.98 1.07
CA GLY A 310 -15.97 26.96 1.98
C GLY A 310 -17.41 27.34 1.62
N SER A 311 -17.88 26.95 0.43
CA SER A 311 -19.25 27.19 0.00
C SER A 311 -19.65 26.23 -1.11
N GLY A 312 -20.94 25.92 -1.21
CA GLY A 312 -21.46 25.06 -2.27
C GLY A 312 -22.97 24.87 -2.16
N ASP A 313 -23.51 24.09 -3.08
CA ASP A 313 -24.94 23.79 -3.15
C ASP A 313 -25.18 22.34 -3.58
N VAL A 314 -26.39 21.85 -3.30
CA VAL A 314 -26.94 20.61 -3.85
C VAL A 314 -28.09 20.97 -4.79
N TRP A 315 -28.07 20.40 -5.99
CA TRP A 315 -29.04 20.68 -7.03
C TRP A 315 -29.68 19.40 -7.56
N ARG A 316 -30.95 19.49 -7.93
CA ARG A 316 -31.71 18.43 -8.58
C ARG A 316 -32.15 18.90 -9.97
N LEU A 317 -31.84 18.12 -10.98
CA LEU A 317 -32.33 18.29 -12.35
C LEU A 317 -33.39 17.24 -12.63
N ASP A 318 -34.61 17.69 -12.92
CA ASP A 318 -35.61 16.84 -13.56
C ASP A 318 -35.20 16.63 -15.02
N VAL A 319 -34.76 15.41 -15.34
CA VAL A 319 -34.23 15.11 -16.67
C VAL A 319 -35.31 14.93 -17.74
N ALA A 320 -36.59 14.88 -17.35
CA ALA A 320 -37.71 14.87 -18.28
C ALA A 320 -38.12 16.30 -18.67
N THR A 321 -38.11 17.25 -17.74
CA THR A 321 -38.54 18.64 -18.00
C THR A 321 -37.38 19.61 -18.26
N GLY A 322 -36.17 19.30 -17.80
CA GLY A 322 -35.00 20.17 -17.85
C GLY A 322 -34.97 21.23 -16.74
N THR A 323 -35.80 21.08 -15.70
CA THR A 323 -35.92 22.03 -14.59
C THR A 323 -34.85 21.75 -13.53
N TRP A 324 -34.18 22.80 -13.06
CA TRP A 324 -33.24 22.73 -11.95
C TRP A 324 -33.85 23.32 -10.69
N ASP A 325 -33.82 22.55 -9.61
CA ASP A 325 -34.20 22.97 -8.26
C ASP A 325 -32.97 22.98 -7.35
N ARG A 326 -32.80 24.05 -6.58
CA ARG A 326 -31.80 24.09 -5.51
C ARG A 326 -32.39 23.40 -4.29
N ILE A 327 -31.75 22.33 -3.86
CA ILE A 327 -32.18 21.48 -2.74
C ILE A 327 -31.13 21.44 -1.62
N SER A 328 -30.22 22.42 -1.57
CA SER A 328 -29.15 22.48 -0.57
C SER A 328 -29.71 22.44 0.86
N PRO A 329 -29.20 21.57 1.75
CA PRO A 329 -29.57 21.59 3.17
C PRO A 329 -29.31 22.96 3.83
N VAL A 330 -28.14 23.54 3.54
CA VAL A 330 -27.79 24.93 3.82
C VAL A 330 -27.31 25.55 2.50
N PRO A 331 -28.09 26.42 1.85
CA PRO A 331 -27.72 26.97 0.55
C PRO A 331 -26.57 27.96 0.66
N SER A 332 -25.75 28.05 -0.39
CA SER A 332 -24.60 28.97 -0.48
C SER A 332 -24.94 30.45 -0.23
N SER A 333 -26.20 30.83 -0.41
CA SER A 333 -26.72 32.19 -0.14
C SER A 333 -27.01 32.46 1.34
N SER A 334 -26.97 31.43 2.20
CA SER A 334 -27.16 31.56 3.65
C SER A 334 -25.90 32.12 4.30
N ALA A 335 -26.07 32.92 5.36
CA ALA A 335 -24.96 33.33 6.21
C ALA A 335 -24.34 32.17 7.01
N ASP A 336 -25.06 31.05 7.11
CA ASP A 336 -24.62 29.84 7.81
C ASP A 336 -23.82 28.89 6.91
N ALA A 337 -23.63 29.21 5.62
CA ALA A 337 -22.84 28.39 4.71
C ALA A 337 -21.33 28.61 4.93
N TYR A 338 -20.61 27.55 5.26
CA TYR A 338 -19.14 27.57 5.45
C TYR A 338 -18.43 26.33 4.91
N TYR A 339 -19.13 25.52 4.11
CA TYR A 339 -18.60 24.35 3.42
C TYR A 339 -19.28 24.16 2.06
N GLY A 340 -18.63 23.44 1.16
CA GLY A 340 -19.24 22.83 -0.02
C GLY A 340 -19.91 21.49 0.28
N TYR A 341 -20.34 20.77 -0.75
CA TYR A 341 -20.98 19.47 -0.64
C TYR A 341 -20.33 18.41 -1.54
N SER A 342 -20.14 17.21 -0.99
CA SER A 342 -19.74 15.99 -1.69
C SER A 342 -20.42 14.78 -1.04
N GLY A 343 -19.86 13.57 -1.10
CA GLY A 343 -20.43 12.37 -0.46
C GLY A 343 -21.90 12.14 -0.87
N LEU A 344 -22.24 12.47 -2.11
CA LEU A 344 -23.59 12.37 -2.64
C LEU A 344 -23.88 10.92 -3.01
N THR A 345 -24.92 10.35 -2.42
CA THR A 345 -25.46 9.04 -2.76
C THR A 345 -26.98 9.07 -2.78
N ILE A 346 -27.59 8.14 -3.52
CA ILE A 346 -29.02 7.87 -3.46
C ILE A 346 -29.22 6.44 -2.95
N ASP A 347 -30.33 6.21 -2.27
CA ASP A 347 -30.78 4.86 -1.97
C ASP A 347 -31.43 4.27 -3.24
N ARG A 348 -30.92 3.13 -3.72
CA ARG A 348 -31.44 2.49 -4.95
C ARG A 348 -32.72 1.71 -4.71
N GLN A 349 -33.04 1.34 -3.47
CA GLN A 349 -34.26 0.65 -3.09
C GLN A 349 -35.39 1.65 -2.80
N ASP A 350 -35.04 2.84 -2.31
CA ASP A 350 -35.94 3.98 -2.14
C ASP A 350 -35.38 5.27 -2.76
N PRO A 351 -35.65 5.54 -4.05
CA PRO A 351 -35.07 6.68 -4.75
C PRO A 351 -35.62 8.06 -4.33
N ASP A 352 -36.58 8.10 -3.40
CA ASP A 352 -36.91 9.36 -2.71
C ASP A 352 -35.85 9.73 -1.67
N THR A 353 -35.01 8.77 -1.27
CA THR A 353 -33.97 8.92 -0.26
C THR A 353 -32.60 9.23 -0.87
N LEU A 354 -31.94 10.26 -0.34
CA LEU A 354 -30.57 10.64 -0.70
C LEU A 354 -29.81 11.24 0.49
N MET A 355 -28.48 11.18 0.40
CA MET A 355 -27.58 11.73 1.40
C MET A 355 -26.47 12.56 0.76
N VAL A 356 -25.94 13.51 1.53
CA VAL A 356 -24.84 14.39 1.12
C VAL A 356 -24.02 14.78 2.36
N VAL A 357 -22.73 15.06 2.18
CA VAL A 357 -21.80 15.38 3.27
C VAL A 357 -21.12 16.74 3.03
N SER A 358 -20.84 17.47 4.11
CA SER A 358 -20.06 18.72 4.06
C SER A 358 -18.63 18.50 3.56
N GLN A 359 -18.21 19.24 2.53
CA GLN A 359 -16.86 19.26 1.94
C GLN A 359 -16.31 20.71 1.95
N VAL A 360 -15.59 21.16 2.98
CA VAL A 360 -15.31 20.41 4.21
C VAL A 360 -15.59 21.23 5.47
N SER A 361 -16.31 20.61 6.42
CA SER A 361 -16.50 21.12 7.76
C SER A 361 -15.44 20.51 8.68
N TRP A 362 -14.34 21.23 8.91
CA TRP A 362 -13.30 20.80 9.84
C TRP A 362 -13.74 20.88 11.32
N TRP A 363 -14.65 21.79 11.65
CA TRP A 363 -15.08 22.07 13.01
C TRP A 363 -16.60 22.30 13.08
N PRO A 364 -17.29 21.82 14.14
CA PRO A 364 -16.75 20.92 15.18
C PRO A 364 -16.51 19.49 14.67
N ASP A 365 -17.12 19.15 13.54
CA ASP A 365 -17.07 17.85 12.88
C ASP A 365 -17.69 17.98 11.47
N ILE A 366 -17.63 16.93 10.66
CA ILE A 366 -18.41 16.88 9.42
C ILE A 366 -19.92 16.87 9.71
N VAL A 367 -20.71 17.29 8.73
CA VAL A 367 -22.17 17.20 8.77
C VAL A 367 -22.63 16.27 7.66
N ILE A 368 -23.24 15.15 8.05
CA ILE A 368 -23.94 14.22 7.16
C ILE A 368 -25.42 14.62 7.13
N TRP A 369 -25.97 14.78 5.95
CA TRP A 369 -27.37 15.16 5.71
C TRP A 369 -28.12 14.02 5.03
N ARG A 370 -29.38 13.81 5.45
CA ARG A 370 -30.29 12.81 4.90
C ARG A 370 -31.64 13.43 4.57
N SER A 371 -32.14 13.14 3.38
CA SER A 371 -33.49 13.47 2.90
C SER A 371 -34.17 12.18 2.45
N THR A 372 -35.48 12.08 2.70
CA THR A 372 -36.35 10.96 2.29
C THR A 372 -37.50 11.43 1.38
N ASP A 373 -37.36 12.64 0.82
CA ASP A 373 -38.38 13.31 0.00
C ASP A 373 -37.76 14.05 -1.20
N ARG A 374 -36.70 13.48 -1.78
CA ARG A 374 -35.98 13.99 -2.96
C ARG A 374 -35.30 15.35 -2.75
N GLY A 375 -34.94 15.67 -1.51
CA GLY A 375 -34.22 16.88 -1.13
C GLY A 375 -35.11 18.07 -0.81
N GLU A 376 -36.43 17.87 -0.70
CA GLU A 376 -37.36 18.94 -0.30
C GLU A 376 -37.14 19.32 1.18
N THR A 377 -36.89 18.33 2.03
CA THR A 377 -36.50 18.52 3.42
C THR A 377 -35.29 17.66 3.82
N TRP A 378 -34.55 18.14 4.81
CA TRP A 378 -33.33 17.49 5.29
C TRP A 378 -33.31 17.40 6.81
N SER A 379 -32.71 16.33 7.30
CA SER A 379 -32.23 16.23 8.68
C SER A 379 -30.72 15.96 8.66
N ARG A 380 -30.04 16.26 9.77
CA ARG A 380 -28.58 16.06 9.91
C ARG A 380 -28.26 15.16 11.08
N ILE A 381 -27.10 14.49 10.99
CA ILE A 381 -26.70 13.43 11.91
C ILE A 381 -26.42 13.93 13.35
N TRP A 382 -26.19 15.23 13.51
CA TRP A 382 -26.14 15.88 14.83
C TRP A 382 -26.70 17.30 14.75
N ASP A 383 -27.25 17.77 15.87
CA ASP A 383 -27.85 19.09 16.03
C ASP A 383 -27.24 19.83 17.23
N TRP A 384 -27.18 21.16 17.17
CA TRP A 384 -26.86 21.97 18.35
C TRP A 384 -27.97 21.89 19.40
N ASP A 385 -27.63 21.61 20.67
CA ASP A 385 -28.54 21.65 21.82
C ASP A 385 -28.10 22.72 22.83
N GLY A 386 -27.94 23.95 22.31
CA GLY A 386 -27.29 25.05 23.02
C GLY A 386 -25.78 24.88 23.09
N TYR A 387 -25.03 25.84 22.53
CA TYR A 387 -23.57 25.77 22.52
C TYR A 387 -22.98 25.62 23.94
N PRO A 388 -22.02 24.69 24.17
CA PRO A 388 -21.32 23.84 23.18
C PRO A 388 -21.93 22.44 22.98
N ASN A 389 -23.10 22.15 23.52
CA ASN A 389 -23.69 20.80 23.51
C ASN A 389 -24.29 20.44 22.13
N ARG A 390 -24.27 19.13 21.82
CA ARG A 390 -24.88 18.56 20.63
C ARG A 390 -25.77 17.37 20.99
N THR A 391 -26.87 17.21 20.26
CA THR A 391 -27.65 15.98 20.19
C THR A 391 -27.17 15.17 19.00
N LEU A 392 -26.87 13.89 19.20
CA LEU A 392 -26.32 13.01 18.17
C LEU A 392 -27.38 11.98 17.76
N ARG A 393 -27.49 11.71 16.46
CA ARG A 393 -28.29 10.61 15.87
C ARG A 393 -27.42 9.41 15.53
N TYR A 394 -26.24 9.32 16.13
CA TYR A 394 -25.32 8.23 15.91
C TYR A 394 -24.62 7.83 17.21
N THR A 395 -24.16 6.57 17.25
CA THR A 395 -23.05 6.13 18.10
C THR A 395 -21.85 5.86 17.21
N LEU A 396 -20.64 5.91 17.77
CA LEU A 396 -19.41 5.66 17.03
C LEU A 396 -18.49 4.71 17.83
N ASP A 397 -18.32 3.50 17.31
CA ASP A 397 -17.45 2.45 17.86
C ASP A 397 -16.14 2.33 17.07
N ILE A 398 -15.05 2.73 17.71
CA ILE A 398 -13.69 2.63 17.17
C ILE A 398 -12.91 1.43 17.71
N SER A 399 -13.57 0.45 18.35
CA SER A 399 -12.88 -0.74 18.89
C SER A 399 -12.08 -1.52 17.84
N GLY A 400 -12.45 -1.42 16.55
CA GLY A 400 -11.70 -1.99 15.42
C GLY A 400 -10.44 -1.22 15.02
N ALA A 401 -10.28 0.03 15.45
CA ALA A 401 -9.06 0.85 15.31
C ALA A 401 -9.00 1.89 16.45
N PRO A 402 -8.61 1.50 17.67
CA PRO A 402 -8.77 2.33 18.88
C PRO A 402 -7.98 3.64 18.85
N TRP A 403 -6.94 3.73 18.01
CA TRP A 403 -6.11 4.92 17.86
C TRP A 403 -6.81 6.09 17.17
N LEU A 404 -8.02 5.91 16.62
CA LEU A 404 -8.81 6.95 15.95
C LEU A 404 -9.30 8.08 16.87
N ASP A 405 -9.06 7.98 18.18
CA ASP A 405 -9.23 9.10 19.12
C ASP A 405 -8.04 10.08 19.09
N PHE A 406 -6.99 9.75 18.32
CA PHE A 406 -5.75 10.50 18.20
C PHE A 406 -5.03 10.79 19.54
N GLY A 407 -5.33 9.99 20.58
CA GLY A 407 -4.90 10.24 21.95
C GLY A 407 -5.50 11.50 22.57
N GLU A 408 -6.50 12.11 21.93
CA GLU A 408 -7.16 13.32 22.39
C GLU A 408 -8.35 13.02 23.30
N GLN A 409 -8.56 13.88 24.29
CA GLN A 409 -9.77 13.85 25.09
C GLN A 409 -10.84 14.73 24.44
N PRO A 410 -12.12 14.29 24.39
CA PRO A 410 -13.20 15.12 23.85
C PRO A 410 -13.27 16.49 24.52
N ASN A 411 -13.39 17.55 23.71
CA ASN A 411 -13.50 18.92 24.18
C ASN A 411 -14.70 19.61 23.51
N PRO A 412 -15.91 19.54 24.11
CA PRO A 412 -17.13 20.05 23.49
C PRO A 412 -16.96 21.48 22.95
N PRO A 413 -17.37 21.72 21.69
CA PRO A 413 -18.25 20.86 20.91
C PRO A 413 -17.55 19.74 20.13
N GLU A 414 -16.22 19.73 20.04
CA GLU A 414 -15.45 18.76 19.27
C GLU A 414 -15.44 17.39 19.97
N PRO A 415 -15.83 16.31 19.28
CA PRO A 415 -15.76 14.96 19.84
C PRO A 415 -14.36 14.38 19.61
N SER A 416 -14.02 13.34 20.39
CA SER A 416 -12.96 12.40 20.04
C SER A 416 -13.46 10.99 20.35
N PRO A 417 -13.49 10.06 19.36
CA PRO A 417 -13.18 10.26 17.94
C PRO A 417 -14.19 11.19 17.22
N LYS A 418 -13.80 11.70 16.04
CA LYS A 418 -14.68 12.48 15.14
C LYS A 418 -15.45 11.57 14.18
N LEU A 419 -16.62 12.03 13.70
CA LEU A 419 -17.32 11.40 12.57
C LEU A 419 -16.40 11.34 11.35
N GLY A 420 -15.59 12.38 11.13
CA GLY A 420 -14.53 12.33 10.14
C GLY A 420 -14.15 13.69 9.59
N TRP A 421 -13.47 13.64 8.46
CA TRP A 421 -13.06 14.76 7.61
C TRP A 421 -12.71 14.22 6.24
N MET A 422 -12.66 15.09 5.22
CA MET A 422 -12.40 14.71 3.82
C MET A 422 -13.38 13.65 3.29
N THR A 423 -14.63 13.67 3.74
CA THR A 423 -15.64 12.65 3.40
C THR A 423 -16.26 12.91 2.02
N GLU A 424 -15.43 12.68 0.99
CA GLU A 424 -15.78 12.83 -0.42
C GLU A 424 -16.63 11.66 -0.94
N SER A 425 -16.50 10.47 -0.35
CA SER A 425 -17.31 9.28 -0.70
C SER A 425 -18.11 8.82 0.52
N PHE A 426 -19.42 8.75 0.33
CA PHE A 426 -20.40 8.20 1.25
C PHE A 426 -21.40 7.45 0.37
N GLU A 427 -21.56 6.15 0.57
CA GLU A 427 -22.30 5.27 -0.32
C GLU A 427 -23.29 4.43 0.49
N ILE A 428 -24.56 4.47 0.09
CA ILE A 428 -25.59 3.52 0.57
C ILE A 428 -25.47 2.26 -0.29
N ASP A 429 -25.51 1.07 0.32
CA ASP A 429 -25.50 -0.19 -0.41
C ASP A 429 -26.74 -0.24 -1.33
N PRO A 430 -26.58 -0.42 -2.64
CA PRO A 430 -27.70 -0.42 -3.58
C PRO A 430 -28.68 -1.59 -3.36
N PHE A 431 -28.34 -2.57 -2.52
CA PHE A 431 -29.17 -3.72 -2.18
C PHE A 431 -29.65 -3.77 -0.74
N ASP A 432 -29.23 -2.81 0.09
CA ASP A 432 -29.54 -2.76 1.50
C ASP A 432 -29.54 -1.30 2.00
N SER A 433 -30.73 -0.70 2.08
CA SER A 433 -30.96 0.67 2.58
C SER A 433 -30.37 0.94 3.97
N ASP A 434 -30.14 -0.09 4.79
CA ASP A 434 -29.56 0.05 6.12
C ASP A 434 -28.03 0.04 6.11
N ARG A 435 -27.40 -0.52 5.08
CA ARG A 435 -25.95 -0.63 4.98
C ARG A 435 -25.34 0.54 4.23
N PHE A 436 -24.25 1.08 4.77
CA PHE A 436 -23.51 2.16 4.14
C PHE A 436 -22.04 2.14 4.53
N PHE A 437 -21.21 2.75 3.68
CA PHE A 437 -19.81 3.03 3.97
C PHE A 437 -19.46 4.47 3.60
N TYR A 438 -18.51 5.06 4.30
CA TYR A 438 -17.93 6.34 3.92
C TYR A 438 -16.45 6.42 4.27
N GLY A 439 -15.68 7.05 3.37
CA GLY A 439 -14.25 7.30 3.55
C GLY A 439 -13.99 8.57 4.35
N THR A 440 -12.89 8.58 5.09
CA THR A 440 -12.32 9.77 5.71
C THR A 440 -10.84 9.87 5.35
N GLY A 441 -10.17 10.94 5.77
CA GLY A 441 -8.71 11.05 5.65
C GLY A 441 -7.90 10.05 6.48
N ALA A 442 -8.52 9.14 7.24
CA ALA A 442 -7.81 8.15 8.05
C ALA A 442 -8.43 6.74 8.06
N THR A 443 -9.69 6.56 7.64
CA THR A 443 -10.38 5.26 7.75
C THR A 443 -11.59 5.14 6.82
N ILE A 444 -12.21 3.97 6.82
CA ILE A 444 -13.58 3.76 6.35
C ILE A 444 -14.46 3.51 7.56
N TYR A 445 -15.56 4.25 7.66
CA TYR A 445 -16.63 4.00 8.61
C TYR A 445 -17.86 3.45 7.92
N GLY A 446 -18.76 2.82 8.68
CA GLY A 446 -20.05 2.38 8.17
C GLY A 446 -20.93 1.72 9.23
N GLY A 447 -22.14 1.36 8.82
CA GLY A 447 -23.17 0.78 9.68
C GLY A 447 -24.12 -0.13 8.89
N THR A 448 -25.10 -0.69 9.58
CA THR A 448 -26.08 -1.64 9.03
C THR A 448 -27.50 -1.40 9.58
N ASP A 449 -27.79 -0.16 9.96
CA ASP A 449 -29.04 0.28 10.60
C ASP A 449 -29.40 1.73 10.22
N LEU A 450 -28.98 2.18 9.03
CA LEU A 450 -29.11 3.58 8.59
C LEU A 450 -30.56 4.10 8.65
N THR A 451 -31.57 3.25 8.40
CA THR A 451 -32.98 3.67 8.39
C THR A 451 -33.56 3.92 9.79
N GLU A 452 -32.86 3.54 10.86
CA GLU A 452 -33.24 3.91 12.23
C GLU A 452 -33.28 5.44 12.40
N TRP A 453 -32.45 6.17 11.65
CA TRP A 453 -32.49 7.63 11.58
C TRP A 453 -33.91 8.14 11.26
N ASP A 454 -34.57 7.53 10.28
CA ASP A 454 -35.85 7.99 9.74
C ASP A 454 -37.00 7.88 10.76
N THR A 455 -36.83 7.02 11.76
CA THR A 455 -37.79 6.84 12.86
C THR A 455 -37.42 7.60 14.15
N GLY A 456 -36.33 8.39 14.10
CA GLY A 456 -35.81 9.15 15.23
C GLY A 456 -34.89 8.34 16.15
N GLY A 457 -34.42 7.17 15.69
CA GLY A 457 -33.41 6.36 16.35
C GLY A 457 -31.99 6.91 16.18
N THR A 458 -31.04 6.06 16.55
CA THR A 458 -29.59 6.35 16.50
C THR A 458 -28.94 5.33 15.58
N VAL A 459 -28.10 5.78 14.66
CA VAL A 459 -27.34 4.93 13.72
C VAL A 459 -26.05 4.45 14.38
N ASP A 460 -25.79 3.16 14.38
CA ASP A 460 -24.56 2.58 14.92
C ASP A 460 -23.45 2.58 13.86
N ILE A 461 -22.46 3.47 14.05
CA ILE A 461 -21.30 3.59 13.16
C ILE A 461 -20.11 2.87 13.77
N SER A 462 -19.38 2.11 12.96
CA SER A 462 -18.14 1.43 13.36
C SER A 462 -17.08 1.48 12.28
N VAL A 463 -15.83 1.20 12.65
CA VAL A 463 -14.72 1.03 11.70
C VAL A 463 -15.00 -0.13 10.75
N LYS A 464 -14.81 0.11 9.45
CA LYS A 464 -15.00 -0.85 8.35
C LYS A 464 -13.77 -0.93 7.45
N ALA A 465 -12.59 -0.65 7.97
CA ALA A 465 -11.33 -0.59 7.22
C ALA A 465 -10.43 -1.83 7.39
N GLN A 466 -10.89 -2.90 8.06
CA GLN A 466 -10.03 -4.07 8.32
C GLN A 466 -9.46 -4.64 7.01
N GLY A 467 -8.14 -4.82 6.94
CA GLY A 467 -7.43 -5.24 5.72
C GLY A 467 -6.96 -4.09 4.81
N ILE A 468 -7.44 -2.86 5.00
CA ILE A 468 -6.82 -1.68 4.39
C ILE A 468 -5.65 -1.27 5.27
N GLU A 469 -4.49 -1.09 4.65
CA GLU A 469 -3.27 -0.60 5.30
C GLU A 469 -2.67 0.44 4.37
N GLU A 470 -2.85 1.72 4.70
CA GLU A 470 -2.62 2.83 3.78
C GLU A 470 -1.57 3.84 4.27
N THR A 471 -0.91 3.54 5.39
CA THR A 471 0.08 4.46 5.97
C THR A 471 1.33 4.58 5.11
N ALA A 472 1.93 5.78 5.09
CA ALA A 472 3.26 6.00 4.55
C ALA A 472 4.30 5.87 5.68
N VAL A 473 5.24 4.93 5.53
CA VAL A 473 6.22 4.59 6.55
C VAL A 473 7.50 5.40 6.36
N LEU A 474 7.91 6.12 7.39
CA LEU A 474 9.06 7.03 7.37
C LEU A 474 10.29 6.43 8.05
N ASP A 475 10.09 5.66 9.14
CA ASP A 475 11.18 4.95 9.82
C ASP A 475 10.68 3.72 10.59
N LEU A 476 11.56 2.75 10.86
CA LEU A 476 11.26 1.50 11.56
C LEU A 476 12.46 1.06 12.40
N VAL A 477 12.21 0.64 13.64
CA VAL A 477 13.20 -0.10 14.44
C VAL A 477 12.56 -1.28 15.16
N ALA A 478 13.29 -2.39 15.24
CA ALA A 478 12.90 -3.58 15.99
C ALA A 478 13.89 -3.77 17.17
N PRO A 479 13.56 -3.27 18.38
CA PRO A 479 14.40 -3.49 19.55
C PRO A 479 14.28 -4.96 20.01
N PRO A 480 15.34 -5.57 20.56
CA PRO A 480 15.21 -6.92 21.11
C PRO A 480 14.32 -6.93 22.35
N GLY A 481 13.38 -7.88 22.43
CA GLY A 481 12.54 -8.13 23.59
C GLY A 481 11.08 -7.70 23.46
N GLY A 482 10.64 -6.75 24.30
CA GLY A 482 9.23 -6.59 24.67
C GLY A 482 8.31 -5.91 23.64
N ALA A 483 8.86 -5.23 22.63
CA ALA A 483 8.12 -4.72 21.49
C ALA A 483 8.69 -5.37 20.23
N GLU A 484 7.83 -5.88 19.36
CA GLU A 484 8.27 -6.50 18.10
C GLU A 484 8.71 -5.43 17.09
N LEU A 485 8.05 -4.27 17.10
CA LEU A 485 8.36 -3.17 16.18
C LEU A 485 7.98 -1.81 16.79
N ILE A 486 8.72 -0.76 16.44
CA ILE A 486 8.36 0.63 16.70
C ILE A 486 8.39 1.38 15.37
N SER A 487 7.28 2.01 14.99
CA SER A 487 7.11 2.61 13.66
C SER A 487 7.05 4.14 13.69
N GLY A 488 7.62 4.78 12.68
CA GLY A 488 7.43 6.20 12.37
C GLY A 488 6.65 6.32 11.08
N LEU A 489 5.49 6.97 11.14
CA LEU A 489 4.51 7.07 10.06
C LEU A 489 4.18 8.54 9.78
N ALA A 490 3.77 8.82 8.55
CA ALA A 490 3.12 10.08 8.21
C ALA A 490 1.67 10.11 8.74
N ASP A 491 1.12 11.31 8.91
CA ASP A 491 -0.24 11.68 9.35
C ASP A 491 -0.71 11.20 10.73
N ILE A 492 -0.40 9.97 11.10
CA ILE A 492 -0.77 9.33 12.35
C ILE A 492 0.42 9.07 13.28
N GLY A 493 1.57 9.69 13.02
CA GLY A 493 2.75 9.65 13.88
C GLY A 493 3.46 8.30 13.91
N GLY A 494 2.84 7.26 14.45
CA GLY A 494 3.39 5.90 14.57
C GLY A 494 3.06 5.23 15.89
N PHE A 495 3.54 3.99 16.04
CA PHE A 495 3.11 3.10 17.12
C PHE A 495 4.24 2.24 17.70
N VAL A 496 4.06 1.85 18.96
CA VAL A 496 4.76 0.69 19.54
C VAL A 496 3.90 -0.54 19.29
N HIS A 497 4.40 -1.48 18.50
CA HIS A 497 3.74 -2.75 18.19
C HIS A 497 4.31 -3.84 19.11
N THR A 498 3.55 -4.19 20.14
CA THR A 498 3.90 -5.32 21.02
C THR A 498 3.54 -6.68 20.43
N ASP A 499 2.64 -6.68 19.45
CA ASP A 499 2.24 -7.83 18.63
C ASP A 499 1.85 -7.27 17.27
N VAL A 500 2.60 -7.60 16.22
CA VAL A 500 2.38 -7.04 14.88
C VAL A 500 1.08 -7.50 14.22
N THR A 501 0.36 -8.45 14.80
CA THR A 501 -0.93 -8.93 14.30
C THR A 501 -2.13 -8.24 14.95
N GLN A 502 -1.90 -7.32 15.90
CA GLN A 502 -2.94 -6.63 16.65
C GLN A 502 -2.85 -5.12 16.45
N VAL A 503 -4.00 -4.48 16.30
CA VAL A 503 -4.08 -3.02 16.19
C VAL A 503 -3.58 -2.37 17.48
N PRO A 504 -2.62 -1.42 17.42
CA PRO A 504 -2.16 -0.68 18.59
C PRO A 504 -3.29 0.12 19.24
N SER A 505 -3.25 0.24 20.57
CA SER A 505 -4.29 0.95 21.32
C SER A 505 -4.28 2.47 21.13
N GLY A 506 -3.18 3.03 20.62
CA GLY A 506 -3.01 4.47 20.44
C GLY A 506 -1.63 4.82 19.89
N MET A 507 -1.55 5.95 19.19
CA MET A 507 -0.31 6.49 18.66
C MET A 507 0.54 7.16 19.75
N TYR A 508 1.71 7.67 19.37
CA TYR A 508 2.53 8.44 20.29
C TYR A 508 1.85 9.72 20.78
N THR A 509 1.92 9.94 22.09
CA THR A 509 1.52 11.18 22.75
C THR A 509 2.68 11.73 23.57
N GLN A 510 2.61 13.02 23.96
CA GLN A 510 3.58 13.69 24.86
C GLN A 510 5.06 13.61 24.41
N PRO A 511 5.43 14.26 23.28
CA PRO A 511 4.60 15.13 22.45
C PRO A 511 3.85 14.33 21.38
N TYR A 512 2.68 14.82 20.97
CA TYR A 512 2.00 14.31 19.77
C TYR A 512 2.75 14.76 18.52
N HIS A 513 3.00 13.83 17.60
CA HIS A 513 3.57 14.10 16.28
C HIS A 513 2.60 13.54 15.25
N GLY A 514 2.15 14.37 14.32
CA GLY A 514 1.40 13.91 13.15
C GLY A 514 2.28 13.10 12.20
N ALA A 515 3.58 13.41 12.12
CA ALA A 515 4.53 12.58 11.39
C ALA A 515 5.81 12.35 12.21
N VAL A 516 6.21 11.10 12.40
CA VAL A 516 7.52 10.75 12.99
C VAL A 516 8.48 10.36 11.88
N HIS A 517 9.49 11.20 11.66
CA HIS A 517 10.43 11.08 10.54
C HIS A 517 11.60 10.16 10.82
N SER A 518 12.00 10.05 12.09
CA SER A 518 13.14 9.24 12.49
C SER A 518 13.02 8.82 13.94
N LEU A 519 13.41 7.59 14.23
CA LEU A 519 13.41 7.05 15.58
C LEU A 519 14.57 6.07 15.76
N ASP A 520 15.05 5.94 17.00
CA ASP A 520 16.18 5.08 17.33
C ASP A 520 16.05 4.54 18.76
N PHE A 521 16.70 3.39 19.02
CA PHE A 521 16.77 2.80 20.35
C PHE A 521 18.23 2.50 20.75
N ALA A 522 18.48 2.52 22.05
CA ALA A 522 19.81 2.21 22.58
C ALA A 522 20.05 0.69 22.58
N GLU A 523 20.93 0.19 21.70
CA GLU A 523 21.17 -1.25 21.52
C GLU A 523 21.43 -2.03 22.82
N LEU A 524 22.23 -1.47 23.73
CA LEU A 524 22.59 -2.09 25.02
C LEU A 524 21.61 -1.73 26.14
N SER A 525 20.61 -0.89 25.87
CA SER A 525 19.54 -0.52 26.80
C SER A 525 18.23 -0.22 26.05
N PRO A 526 17.61 -1.24 25.41
CA PRO A 526 16.56 -1.03 24.40
C PRO A 526 15.28 -0.36 24.90
N SER A 527 15.09 -0.24 26.22
CA SER A 527 13.99 0.53 26.78
C SER A 527 14.16 2.05 26.55
N THR A 528 15.37 2.52 26.23
CA THR A 528 15.61 3.92 25.86
C THR A 528 15.38 4.10 24.37
N VAL A 529 14.33 4.85 24.03
CA VAL A 529 13.89 5.10 22.66
C VAL A 529 13.76 6.61 22.46
N VAL A 530 14.16 7.10 21.30
CA VAL A 530 14.04 8.50 20.90
C VAL A 530 13.32 8.57 19.56
N ARG A 531 12.44 9.54 19.40
CA ARG A 531 11.77 9.83 18.13
C ARG A 531 11.81 11.33 17.84
N VAL A 532 11.88 11.68 16.57
CA VAL A 532 11.72 13.06 16.11
C VAL A 532 10.62 13.16 15.06
N GLY A 533 9.81 14.19 15.19
CA GLY A 533 8.60 14.34 14.38
C GLY A 533 8.09 15.77 14.36
N GLN A 534 6.98 15.98 13.65
CA GLN A 534 6.31 17.27 13.47
C GLN A 534 4.79 17.09 13.50
N GLY A 535 4.06 18.18 13.67
CA GLY A 535 2.60 18.22 13.60
C GLY A 535 2.14 18.22 12.15
N VAL A 536 0.87 17.92 11.90
CA VAL A 536 0.30 17.96 10.54
C VAL A 536 0.39 19.37 9.94
N ASP A 537 0.18 20.41 10.76
CA ASP A 537 0.36 21.83 10.40
C ASP A 537 1.79 22.34 10.64
N GLY A 538 2.71 21.48 11.07
CA GLY A 538 4.08 21.82 11.44
C GLY A 538 4.27 22.29 12.89
N ASP A 539 3.23 22.73 13.57
CA ASP A 539 3.31 23.15 14.99
C ASP A 539 3.34 21.94 15.95
N VAL A 540 4.28 21.93 16.89
CA VAL A 540 4.41 20.91 17.95
C VAL A 540 4.88 21.53 19.26
N GLU A 541 4.54 20.89 20.39
CA GLU A 541 5.14 21.22 21.70
C GLU A 541 6.67 21.03 21.67
N SER A 542 7.09 19.92 21.09
CA SER A 542 8.49 19.59 20.86
C SER A 542 8.60 18.63 19.69
N HIS A 543 9.58 18.82 18.82
CA HIS A 543 9.92 17.93 17.71
C HIS A 543 10.61 16.65 18.19
N ILE A 544 10.97 16.52 19.47
CA ILE A 544 11.64 15.34 20.01
C ILE A 544 10.85 14.72 21.18
N GLY A 545 10.58 13.42 21.06
CA GLY A 545 9.99 12.59 22.11
C GLY A 545 11.00 11.55 22.61
N ILE A 546 11.04 11.33 23.91
CA ILE A 546 11.98 10.40 24.54
C ILE A 546 11.23 9.43 25.44
N SER A 547 11.62 8.16 25.43
CA SER A 547 11.13 7.10 26.32
C SER A 547 12.30 6.39 26.99
N THR A 548 12.08 5.91 28.21
CA THR A 548 12.97 4.98 28.93
C THR A 548 12.26 3.68 29.32
N SER A 549 11.05 3.48 28.78
CA SER A 549 10.11 2.40 29.09
C SER A 549 9.77 1.54 27.88
N GLY A 550 10.60 1.59 26.83
CA GLY A 550 10.38 0.88 25.56
C GLY A 550 9.24 1.49 24.72
N GLY A 551 8.93 2.77 24.93
CA GLY A 551 7.87 3.49 24.21
C GLY A 551 6.47 3.39 24.83
N SER A 552 6.31 2.74 25.99
CA SER A 552 5.02 2.73 26.72
C SER A 552 4.66 4.08 27.37
N SER A 553 5.66 4.94 27.57
CA SER A 553 5.47 6.33 28.00
C SER A 553 6.56 7.23 27.42
N TRP A 554 6.20 8.48 27.17
CA TRP A 554 7.06 9.48 26.51
C TRP A 554 7.08 10.79 27.28
N TRP A 555 8.11 11.61 27.06
CA TRP A 555 8.11 13.02 27.40
C TRP A 555 8.73 13.86 26.27
N ALA A 556 8.34 15.14 26.21
CA ALA A 556 8.93 16.13 25.32
C ALA A 556 10.34 16.55 25.79
N GLY A 557 11.33 16.43 24.91
CA GLY A 557 12.63 17.03 25.12
C GLY A 557 12.62 18.55 24.86
N GLN A 558 13.67 19.24 25.29
CA GLN A 558 13.93 20.62 24.84
C GLN A 558 14.53 20.60 23.43
N GLU A 559 14.51 21.74 22.74
CA GLU A 559 15.05 21.85 21.39
C GLU A 559 16.22 22.85 21.31
N PRO A 560 17.20 22.62 20.41
CA PRO A 560 18.12 23.68 19.99
C PRO A 560 17.37 24.87 19.37
N ALA A 561 17.91 26.08 19.51
CA ALA A 561 17.32 27.24 18.85
C ALA A 561 17.40 27.12 17.32
N GLY A 562 16.30 27.42 16.63
CA GLY A 562 16.22 27.45 15.18
C GLY A 562 15.74 26.15 14.52
N VAL A 563 15.26 25.16 15.29
CA VAL A 563 14.58 24.00 14.71
C VAL A 563 13.32 24.44 13.96
N THR A 564 13.16 23.92 12.74
CA THR A 564 11.97 24.13 11.90
C THR A 564 11.40 22.81 11.36
N GLY A 565 11.90 21.68 11.83
CA GLY A 565 11.47 20.35 11.39
C GLY A 565 12.32 19.23 11.98
N ALA A 566 11.79 18.01 11.90
CA ALA A 566 12.27 16.84 12.64
C ALA A 566 13.68 16.38 12.24
N GLY A 567 13.98 16.22 10.95
CA GLY A 567 15.27 15.66 10.51
C GLY A 567 15.50 14.22 10.99
N THR A 568 16.73 13.88 11.40
CA THR A 568 17.11 12.51 11.83
C THR A 568 17.77 12.48 13.20
N VAL A 569 17.55 11.41 13.96
CA VAL A 569 18.04 11.26 15.34
C VAL A 569 18.73 9.92 15.55
N ALA A 570 19.74 9.90 16.42
CA ALA A 570 20.45 8.70 16.82
C ALA A 570 20.71 8.71 18.33
N VAL A 571 20.56 7.57 18.99
CA VAL A 571 20.84 7.39 20.42
C VAL A 571 22.06 6.49 20.60
N ALA A 572 22.96 6.85 21.52
CA ALA A 572 24.13 6.03 21.83
C ALA A 572 23.73 4.62 22.24
N ALA A 573 24.57 3.63 21.96
CA ALA A 573 24.33 2.23 22.31
C ALA A 573 23.92 2.00 23.79
N ASP A 574 24.42 2.81 24.72
CA ASP A 574 24.11 2.72 26.16
C ASP A 574 22.94 3.63 26.61
N GLY A 575 22.33 4.39 25.71
CA GLY A 575 21.27 5.36 26.00
C GLY A 575 21.77 6.67 26.62
N GLY A 576 23.07 6.85 26.82
CA GLY A 576 23.61 8.00 27.57
C GLY A 576 23.63 9.32 26.79
N ARG A 577 23.41 9.29 25.46
CA ARG A 577 23.55 10.46 24.57
C ARG A 577 22.59 10.38 23.40
N ILE A 578 22.19 11.55 22.90
CA ILE A 578 21.37 11.70 21.70
C ILE A 578 22.10 12.64 20.76
N VAL A 579 22.28 12.24 19.49
CA VAL A 579 22.69 13.13 18.40
C VAL A 579 21.49 13.39 17.53
N TRP A 580 21.18 14.66 17.27
CA TRP A 580 20.02 15.07 16.49
C TRP A 580 20.47 16.02 15.38
N SER A 581 20.08 15.72 14.14
CA SER A 581 20.21 16.61 12.99
C SER A 581 18.82 17.14 12.58
N PRO A 582 18.30 18.18 13.25
CA PRO A 582 17.04 18.83 12.88
C PRO A 582 17.13 19.63 11.58
N ALA A 583 15.98 19.97 11.01
CA ALA A 583 15.90 21.03 10.01
C ALA A 583 16.01 22.42 10.66
N GLY A 584 16.51 23.41 9.92
CA GLY A 584 16.59 24.82 10.36
C GLY A 584 17.86 25.20 11.13
N THR A 585 18.55 24.23 11.74
CA THR A 585 19.82 24.46 12.47
C THR A 585 20.81 23.30 12.28
N GLY A 586 22.00 23.40 12.86
CA GLY A 586 23.05 22.38 12.74
C GLY A 586 22.77 21.10 13.53
N VAL A 587 23.67 20.12 13.41
CA VAL A 587 23.63 18.89 14.23
C VAL A 587 23.98 19.22 15.67
N HIS A 588 23.27 18.62 16.63
CA HIS A 588 23.48 18.82 18.06
C HIS A 588 23.60 17.49 18.80
N VAL A 589 24.30 17.53 19.93
CA VAL A 589 24.39 16.42 20.88
C VAL A 589 23.78 16.82 22.23
N SER A 590 23.04 15.91 22.84
CA SER A 590 22.57 15.98 24.22
C SER A 590 23.22 14.88 25.06
N THR A 591 23.77 15.24 26.21
CA THR A 591 24.23 14.31 27.26
C THR A 591 23.27 14.30 28.46
N THR A 592 22.08 14.86 28.30
CA THR A 592 21.07 15.06 29.35
C THR A 592 19.71 14.56 28.89
N LEU A 593 19.68 13.56 27.99
CA LEU A 593 18.48 12.98 27.41
C LEU A 593 17.49 14.06 26.93
N GLY A 594 17.97 14.94 26.04
CA GLY A 594 17.16 15.98 25.41
C GLY A 594 16.85 17.20 26.27
N SER A 595 17.32 17.27 27.52
CA SER A 595 17.07 18.46 28.37
C SER A 595 17.93 19.68 27.98
N GLY A 596 19.05 19.44 27.28
CA GLY A 596 19.95 20.49 26.81
C GLY A 596 20.85 19.99 25.68
N TRP A 597 21.26 20.93 24.82
CA TRP A 597 21.94 20.63 23.56
C TRP A 597 23.21 21.46 23.38
N THR A 598 24.23 20.83 22.81
CA THR A 598 25.46 21.48 22.35
C THR A 598 25.63 21.21 20.87
N ALA A 599 25.96 22.25 20.09
CA ALA A 599 26.18 22.07 18.65
C ALA A 599 27.39 21.15 18.41
N SER A 600 27.19 20.14 17.57
CA SER A 600 28.24 19.27 17.07
C SER A 600 29.09 20.03 16.06
N THR A 601 30.40 19.80 16.07
CA THR A 601 31.35 20.46 15.13
C THR A 601 31.81 19.49 14.04
N GLY A 602 32.18 20.01 12.86
CA GLY A 602 32.79 19.22 11.79
C GLY A 602 31.83 18.37 10.94
N ILE A 603 30.51 18.52 11.13
CA ILE A 603 29.44 17.88 10.35
C ILE A 603 28.48 18.97 9.81
N PRO A 604 28.02 18.88 8.55
CA PRO A 604 27.08 19.85 7.99
C PRO A 604 25.67 19.70 8.57
N ALA A 605 24.90 20.80 8.55
CA ALA A 605 23.47 20.76 8.86
C ALA A 605 22.72 19.87 7.85
N GLY A 606 21.70 19.16 8.32
CA GLY A 606 20.91 18.24 7.49
C GLY A 606 21.59 16.90 7.17
N ALA A 607 22.74 16.60 7.78
CA ALA A 607 23.36 15.28 7.65
C ALA A 607 22.46 14.19 8.28
N ARG A 608 22.33 13.03 7.63
CA ARG A 608 21.69 11.86 8.25
C ARG A 608 22.62 11.31 9.32
N VAL A 609 22.14 11.13 10.54
CA VAL A 609 22.93 10.66 11.68
C VAL A 609 22.50 9.26 12.12
N GLU A 610 23.47 8.43 12.52
CA GLU A 610 23.25 7.08 13.05
C GLU A 610 24.26 6.82 14.19
N SER A 611 23.95 5.90 15.10
CA SER A 611 24.84 5.50 16.20
C SER A 611 25.55 4.19 15.89
N ASP A 612 26.74 4.01 16.47
CA ASP A 612 27.33 2.67 16.55
C ASP A 612 26.55 1.82 17.56
N ARG A 613 26.27 0.57 17.22
CA ARG A 613 25.45 -0.33 18.02
C ARG A 613 26.23 -1.02 19.16
N VAL A 614 27.53 -0.77 19.29
CA VAL A 614 28.37 -1.35 20.34
C VAL A 614 29.04 -0.28 21.20
N ASN A 615 29.67 0.72 20.58
CA ASN A 615 30.43 1.74 21.30
C ASN A 615 29.63 3.04 21.48
N PRO A 616 29.23 3.40 22.72
CA PRO A 616 28.40 4.58 22.97
C PRO A 616 29.10 5.93 22.72
N GLN A 617 30.39 5.93 22.39
CA GLN A 617 31.13 7.14 22.00
C GLN A 617 31.21 7.33 20.48
N VAL A 618 30.73 6.39 19.68
CA VAL A 618 30.85 6.45 18.22
C VAL A 618 29.50 6.77 17.59
N PHE A 619 29.51 7.81 16.74
CA PHE A 619 28.38 8.22 15.92
C PHE A 619 28.85 8.44 14.49
N TYR A 620 27.92 8.35 13.57
CA TYR A 620 28.13 8.47 12.13
C TYR A 620 27.24 9.56 11.55
N GLY A 621 27.70 10.16 10.46
CA GLY A 621 26.95 11.15 9.71
C GLY A 621 27.15 10.96 8.21
N TYR A 622 26.14 11.30 7.42
CA TYR A 622 26.25 11.30 5.96
C TYR A 622 25.61 12.54 5.35
N ALA A 623 26.33 13.21 4.44
CA ALA A 623 25.79 14.31 3.66
C ALA A 623 26.51 14.43 2.31
N ALA A 624 25.73 14.53 1.23
CA ALA A 624 26.21 14.86 -0.12
C ALA A 624 27.50 14.12 -0.55
N GLY A 625 27.51 12.79 -0.39
CA GLY A 625 28.65 11.94 -0.80
C GLY A 625 29.79 11.86 0.22
N THR A 626 29.70 12.55 1.36
CA THR A 626 30.72 12.55 2.42
C THR A 626 30.21 11.82 3.66
N PHE A 627 30.97 10.84 4.12
CA PHE A 627 30.73 10.16 5.39
C PHE A 627 31.51 10.86 6.52
N TYR A 628 30.94 10.94 7.71
CA TYR A 628 31.48 11.60 8.89
C TYR A 628 31.48 10.64 10.07
N ARG A 629 32.47 10.75 10.95
CA ARG A 629 32.59 9.93 12.16
C ARG A 629 32.90 10.79 13.37
N SER A 630 32.20 10.53 14.46
CA SER A 630 32.55 11.00 15.81
C SER A 630 33.07 9.84 16.67
N THR A 631 33.99 10.13 17.58
CA THR A 631 34.51 9.19 18.59
C THR A 631 34.49 9.75 20.00
N ASP A 632 33.84 10.90 20.18
CA ASP A 632 33.71 11.64 21.44
C ASP A 632 32.24 11.79 21.85
N GLY A 633 31.40 10.87 21.37
CA GLY A 633 29.99 10.79 21.69
C GLY A 633 29.16 11.89 21.02
N GLY A 634 29.51 12.28 19.78
CA GLY A 634 28.76 13.23 18.97
C GLY A 634 29.15 14.70 19.12
N ALA A 635 30.18 15.02 19.91
CA ALA A 635 30.60 16.41 20.13
C ALA A 635 31.37 16.99 18.92
N SER A 636 32.24 16.20 18.31
CA SER A 636 32.93 16.55 17.08
C SER A 636 32.94 15.40 16.08
N PHE A 637 32.83 15.74 14.80
CA PHE A 637 32.87 14.83 13.68
C PHE A 637 34.07 15.15 12.79
N THR A 638 34.66 14.11 12.23
CA THR A 638 35.70 14.22 11.20
C THR A 638 35.17 13.62 9.91
N ALA A 639 35.34 14.33 8.80
CA ALA A 639 35.04 13.81 7.48
C ALA A 639 35.96 12.62 7.16
N SER A 640 35.37 11.53 6.70
CA SER A 640 36.09 10.37 6.19
C SER A 640 36.79 10.72 4.88
N THR A 641 37.91 10.03 4.61
CA THR A 641 38.59 10.07 3.32
C THR A 641 38.00 9.10 2.29
N ALA A 642 36.94 8.35 2.66
CA ALA A 642 36.25 7.47 1.73
C ALA A 642 35.71 8.25 0.52
N ALA A 643 35.87 7.67 -0.67
CA ALA A 643 35.44 8.25 -1.93
C ALA A 643 34.56 7.26 -2.71
N GLY A 644 33.80 7.78 -3.70
CA GLY A 644 32.91 6.94 -4.53
C GLY A 644 31.56 6.62 -3.88
N LEU A 645 31.19 7.35 -2.83
CA LEU A 645 29.85 7.31 -2.25
C LEU A 645 28.88 8.23 -3.03
N PRO A 646 27.58 7.95 -3.02
CA PRO A 646 26.59 8.68 -3.81
C PRO A 646 26.33 10.12 -3.34
N ALA A 647 26.64 11.11 -4.18
CA ALA A 647 26.38 12.52 -3.85
C ALA A 647 24.92 12.95 -4.12
N ASP A 648 24.22 12.20 -4.96
CA ASP A 648 22.85 12.47 -5.40
C ASP A 648 21.92 11.32 -4.99
N GLY A 649 20.62 11.64 -4.87
CA GLY A 649 19.58 10.68 -4.50
C GLY A 649 19.54 10.35 -3.02
N ASN A 650 18.63 9.46 -2.67
CA ASN A 650 18.43 9.05 -1.28
C ASN A 650 19.54 8.10 -0.83
N VAL A 651 19.96 8.27 0.42
CA VAL A 651 20.92 7.37 1.08
C VAL A 651 20.35 6.94 2.43
N ARG A 652 20.43 5.64 2.69
CA ARG A 652 20.17 5.00 3.97
C ARG A 652 21.41 4.24 4.38
N PHE A 653 21.75 4.31 5.65
CA PHE A 653 22.88 3.57 6.18
C PHE A 653 22.58 3.17 7.62
N ALA A 654 23.18 2.07 8.08
CA ALA A 654 22.97 1.53 9.41
C ALA A 654 24.25 0.84 9.90
N ALA A 655 24.52 0.96 11.20
CA ALA A 655 25.57 0.20 11.87
C ALA A 655 25.04 -1.15 12.35
N VAL A 656 25.90 -2.16 12.35
CA VAL A 656 25.49 -3.56 12.57
C VAL A 656 25.44 -3.89 14.07
N PRO A 657 24.30 -4.39 14.60
CA PRO A 657 24.21 -4.87 15.99
C PRO A 657 25.31 -5.88 16.34
N GLY A 658 26.02 -5.65 17.45
CA GLY A 658 27.09 -6.53 17.92
C GLY A 658 28.44 -6.41 17.18
N HIS A 659 28.57 -5.56 16.16
CA HIS A 659 29.78 -5.39 15.36
C HIS A 659 30.25 -3.93 15.31
N GLU A 660 31.09 -3.52 16.27
CA GLU A 660 31.61 -2.13 16.36
C GLU A 660 32.31 -1.72 15.06
N GLY A 661 31.90 -0.59 14.48
CA GLY A 661 32.51 -0.04 13.27
C GLY A 661 32.12 -0.70 11.96
N ASP A 662 31.22 -1.68 11.98
CA ASP A 662 30.63 -2.27 10.77
C ASP A 662 29.39 -1.47 10.35
N VAL A 663 29.43 -0.89 9.16
CA VAL A 663 28.43 0.04 8.65
C VAL A 663 28.10 -0.30 7.20
N TRP A 664 26.82 -0.44 6.90
CA TRP A 664 26.31 -0.60 5.55
C TRP A 664 25.62 0.67 5.08
N LEU A 665 25.81 1.03 3.81
CA LEU A 665 25.25 2.20 3.17
C LEU A 665 24.64 1.79 1.84
N ALA A 666 23.36 2.07 1.63
CA ALA A 666 22.63 1.85 0.39
C ALA A 666 22.09 3.20 -0.10
N GLY A 667 22.25 3.49 -1.39
CA GLY A 667 21.66 4.69 -1.97
C GLY A 667 22.26 5.10 -3.29
N GLY A 668 21.70 6.18 -3.84
CA GLY A 668 22.11 6.77 -5.10
C GLY A 668 20.95 7.25 -5.94
N ALA A 669 21.25 7.49 -7.21
CA ALA A 669 20.28 7.86 -8.22
C ALA A 669 20.61 7.18 -9.54
N THR A 670 19.56 6.94 -10.34
CA THR A 670 19.69 6.45 -11.72
C THR A 670 20.64 7.36 -12.52
N ASP A 671 21.48 6.76 -13.36
CA ASP A 671 22.54 7.42 -14.15
C ASP A 671 23.63 8.14 -13.34
N LYS A 672 23.66 7.94 -12.01
CA LYS A 672 24.71 8.42 -11.10
C LYS A 672 25.34 7.23 -10.37
N THR A 673 26.09 7.52 -9.32
CA THR A 673 26.55 6.49 -8.38
C THR A 673 25.34 5.90 -7.67
N TYR A 674 25.16 4.59 -7.78
CA TYR A 674 24.07 3.83 -7.14
C TYR A 674 24.57 2.44 -6.73
N GLY A 675 24.12 1.96 -5.59
CA GLY A 675 24.41 0.61 -5.11
C GLY A 675 24.44 0.52 -3.59
N MET A 676 25.28 -0.39 -3.09
CA MET A 676 25.50 -0.60 -1.67
C MET A 676 26.99 -0.71 -1.36
N TRP A 677 27.39 -0.23 -0.18
CA TRP A 677 28.76 -0.21 0.33
C TRP A 677 28.79 -0.70 1.78
N ARG A 678 29.92 -1.29 2.16
CA ARG A 678 30.20 -1.71 3.54
C ARG A 678 31.54 -1.17 4.01
N SER A 679 31.57 -0.69 5.25
CA SER A 679 32.78 -0.38 6.00
C SER A 679 32.88 -1.30 7.21
N THR A 680 34.09 -1.74 7.55
CA THR A 680 34.37 -2.49 8.79
C THR A 680 35.39 -1.77 9.67
N ASP A 681 35.64 -0.48 9.40
CA ASP A 681 36.67 0.35 10.04
C ASP A 681 36.10 1.70 10.52
N ARG A 682 34.81 1.71 10.88
CA ARG A 682 34.06 2.89 11.36
C ARG A 682 33.92 3.97 10.29
N GLY A 683 33.73 3.55 9.04
CA GLY A 683 33.54 4.42 7.89
C GLY A 683 34.80 5.12 7.39
N ALA A 684 36.00 4.68 7.79
CA ALA A 684 37.25 5.24 7.27
C ALA A 684 37.47 4.84 5.80
N THR A 685 37.08 3.62 5.44
CA THR A 685 37.00 3.13 4.06
C THR A 685 35.68 2.39 3.82
N PHE A 686 35.22 2.40 2.57
CA PHE A 686 34.03 1.68 2.13
C PHE A 686 34.36 0.84 0.90
N THR A 687 33.85 -0.40 0.90
CA THR A 687 33.93 -1.30 -0.24
C THR A 687 32.54 -1.46 -0.85
N ARG A 688 32.41 -1.25 -2.16
CA ARG A 688 31.15 -1.48 -2.88
C ARG A 688 30.83 -2.97 -2.86
N VAL A 689 29.59 -3.33 -2.52
CA VAL A 689 29.08 -4.70 -2.59
C VAL A 689 28.83 -5.01 -4.06
N SER A 690 29.65 -5.86 -4.65
CA SER A 690 29.68 -6.08 -6.11
C SER A 690 28.40 -6.69 -6.68
N ALA A 691 27.65 -7.44 -5.88
CA ALA A 691 26.40 -8.09 -6.31
C ALA A 691 25.22 -7.11 -6.46
N VAL A 692 25.30 -5.92 -5.86
CA VAL A 692 24.18 -4.98 -5.82
C VAL A 692 24.34 -3.93 -6.91
N ASP A 693 23.38 -3.90 -7.83
CA ASP A 693 23.34 -2.96 -8.95
C ASP A 693 22.92 -1.57 -8.44
N GLU A 694 21.81 -1.52 -7.73
CA GLU A 694 21.17 -0.34 -7.14
C GLU A 694 20.69 -0.74 -5.73
N GLY A 695 20.79 0.15 -4.74
CA GLY A 695 20.33 -0.18 -3.39
C GLY A 695 19.79 1.04 -2.67
N ASP A 696 18.75 0.85 -1.85
CA ASP A 696 17.93 1.96 -1.35
C ASP A 696 17.76 1.96 0.16
N ALA A 697 17.56 0.78 0.73
CA ALA A 697 17.45 0.58 2.18
C ALA A 697 18.21 -0.68 2.58
N VAL A 698 18.81 -0.68 3.77
CA VAL A 698 19.53 -1.82 4.34
C VAL A 698 19.27 -1.91 5.84
N GLY A 699 19.03 -3.11 6.34
CA GLY A 699 18.77 -3.39 7.75
C GLY A 699 19.23 -4.79 8.15
N PHE A 700 19.14 -5.08 9.44
CA PHE A 700 19.68 -6.31 10.02
C PHE A 700 18.65 -7.03 10.87
N GLY A 701 18.71 -8.36 10.91
CA GLY A 701 17.91 -9.18 11.82
C GLY A 701 18.73 -10.31 12.40
N LYS A 702 18.05 -11.23 13.09
CA LYS A 702 18.67 -12.39 13.71
C LYS A 702 19.52 -13.17 12.71
N ALA A 703 20.69 -13.61 13.16
CA ALA A 703 21.58 -14.44 12.34
C ALA A 703 20.93 -15.78 11.98
N ALA A 704 21.23 -16.29 10.78
CA ALA A 704 20.84 -17.64 10.40
C ALA A 704 21.42 -18.68 11.38
N PRO A 705 20.74 -19.82 11.61
CA PRO A 705 21.27 -20.89 12.44
C PRO A 705 22.68 -21.32 12.00
N GLY A 706 23.64 -21.26 12.94
CA GLY A 706 25.05 -21.60 12.67
C GLY A 706 25.92 -20.43 12.22
N ASN A 707 25.32 -19.29 11.87
CA ASN A 707 26.05 -18.07 11.51
C ASN A 707 26.15 -17.12 12.72
N SER A 708 27.24 -16.35 12.77
CA SER A 708 27.47 -15.34 13.81
C SER A 708 27.22 -13.91 13.33
N TYR A 709 27.05 -13.70 12.03
CA TYR A 709 26.75 -12.39 11.46
C TYR A 709 25.23 -12.22 11.34
N PRO A 710 24.67 -11.05 11.69
CA PRO A 710 23.26 -10.75 11.48
C PRO A 710 22.83 -10.97 10.02
N ALA A 711 21.62 -11.48 9.80
CA ALA A 711 21.08 -11.53 8.45
C ALA A 711 20.90 -10.09 7.92
N VAL A 712 21.36 -9.82 6.69
CA VAL A 712 21.26 -8.52 6.05
C VAL A 712 20.04 -8.51 5.13
N TYR A 713 19.17 -7.53 5.28
CA TYR A 713 17.98 -7.33 4.45
C TYR A 713 18.10 -6.03 3.65
N THR A 714 17.61 -6.02 2.42
CA THR A 714 17.66 -4.82 1.57
C THR A 714 16.50 -4.74 0.59
N SER A 715 16.02 -3.52 0.33
CA SER A 715 15.31 -3.18 -0.91
C SER A 715 16.34 -2.67 -1.92
N SER A 716 16.51 -3.42 -3.01
CA SER A 716 17.61 -3.25 -3.96
C SER A 716 17.26 -3.81 -5.34
N LYS A 717 18.16 -3.57 -6.30
CA LYS A 717 18.27 -4.31 -7.55
C LYS A 717 19.52 -5.16 -7.53
N ILE A 718 19.36 -6.46 -7.70
CA ILE A 718 20.45 -7.46 -7.66
C ILE A 718 20.28 -8.36 -8.88
N ASP A 719 21.36 -8.53 -9.65
CA ASP A 719 21.36 -9.27 -10.91
C ASP A 719 20.25 -8.82 -11.88
N GLY A 720 20.01 -7.50 -11.93
CA GLY A 720 18.99 -6.88 -12.77
C GLY A 720 17.55 -7.01 -12.26
N VAL A 721 17.31 -7.72 -11.16
CA VAL A 721 15.97 -7.93 -10.58
C VAL A 721 15.76 -6.98 -9.41
N ARG A 722 14.68 -6.19 -9.46
CA ARG A 722 14.27 -5.31 -8.38
C ARG A 722 13.46 -6.09 -7.34
N GLY A 723 13.66 -5.84 -6.06
CA GLY A 723 12.88 -6.47 -5.01
C GLY A 723 13.53 -6.40 -3.63
N LEU A 724 13.08 -7.31 -2.77
CA LEU A 724 13.58 -7.47 -1.42
C LEU A 724 14.51 -8.68 -1.37
N PHE A 725 15.67 -8.50 -0.75
CA PHE A 725 16.70 -9.53 -0.69
C PHE A 725 17.22 -9.73 0.73
N ARG A 726 17.61 -10.98 1.03
CA ARG A 726 18.32 -11.36 2.26
C ARG A 726 19.71 -11.91 1.93
N SER A 727 20.69 -11.63 2.79
CA SER A 727 21.99 -12.30 2.81
C SER A 727 22.29 -12.83 4.21
N ASP A 728 22.67 -14.10 4.29
CA ASP A 728 23.04 -14.76 5.55
C ASP A 728 24.57 -14.88 5.74
N ASP A 729 25.36 -14.38 4.79
CA ASP A 729 26.82 -14.52 4.71
C ASP A 729 27.53 -13.16 4.55
N ALA A 730 26.94 -12.13 5.14
CA ALA A 730 27.46 -10.76 5.16
C ALA A 730 27.64 -10.14 3.75
N GLY A 731 26.68 -10.41 2.87
CA GLY A 731 26.51 -9.86 1.52
C GLY A 731 27.31 -10.56 0.42
N ALA A 732 27.85 -11.75 0.69
CA ALA A 732 28.55 -12.52 -0.33
C ALA A 732 27.57 -13.17 -1.31
N THR A 733 26.43 -13.67 -0.81
CA THR A 733 25.31 -14.16 -1.61
C THR A 733 23.99 -13.53 -1.17
N TRP A 734 23.05 -13.47 -2.11
CA TRP A 734 21.74 -12.84 -1.91
C TRP A 734 20.64 -13.76 -2.41
N VAL A 735 19.53 -13.81 -1.67
CA VAL A 735 18.30 -14.48 -2.05
C VAL A 735 17.16 -13.48 -2.14
N ARG A 736 16.39 -13.51 -3.24
CA ARG A 736 15.15 -12.74 -3.34
C ARG A 736 14.11 -13.37 -2.40
N ILE A 737 13.49 -12.54 -1.58
CA ILE A 737 12.52 -12.97 -0.56
C ILE A 737 11.09 -12.47 -0.84
N ASN A 738 10.92 -11.50 -1.74
CA ASN A 738 9.62 -11.19 -2.32
C ASN A 738 9.45 -11.88 -3.68
N ASP A 739 8.28 -11.69 -4.30
CA ASP A 739 7.99 -12.15 -5.66
C ASP A 739 7.29 -11.04 -6.46
N ASP A 740 6.82 -11.37 -7.67
CA ASP A 740 6.27 -10.36 -8.59
C ASP A 740 4.84 -9.93 -8.21
N GLU A 741 4.14 -10.69 -7.37
CA GLU A 741 2.81 -10.34 -6.84
C GLU A 741 2.91 -9.51 -5.55
N HIS A 742 4.11 -9.40 -4.98
CA HIS A 742 4.41 -8.76 -3.71
C HIS A 742 5.55 -7.74 -3.85
N GLN A 743 5.24 -6.55 -4.39
CA GLN A 743 6.25 -5.51 -4.69
C GLN A 743 6.02 -4.17 -3.98
N TRP A 744 4.76 -3.76 -3.79
CA TRP A 744 4.34 -2.58 -3.02
C TRP A 744 4.98 -1.26 -3.46
N ALA A 745 5.17 -1.08 -4.77
CA ALA A 745 5.65 0.14 -5.39
C ALA A 745 7.03 0.58 -4.85
N TRP A 746 7.09 1.76 -4.21
CA TRP A 746 8.32 2.30 -3.65
C TRP A 746 8.55 1.81 -2.20
N THR A 747 9.58 0.97 -2.02
CA THR A 747 9.97 0.37 -0.73
C THR A 747 11.34 0.86 -0.23
N GLY A 748 11.75 2.06 -0.67
CA GLY A 748 13.08 2.62 -0.40
C GLY A 748 13.20 3.39 0.91
N SER A 749 12.14 3.47 1.72
CA SER A 749 12.12 4.30 2.93
C SER A 749 13.00 3.74 4.03
N THR A 750 12.69 2.51 4.47
CA THR A 750 13.30 1.84 5.61
C THR A 750 13.03 0.33 5.54
N ILE A 751 13.97 -0.46 6.07
CA ILE A 751 13.88 -1.91 6.18
C ILE A 751 14.64 -2.36 7.43
N THR A 752 14.07 -3.24 8.23
CA THR A 752 14.76 -3.85 9.37
C THR A 752 14.36 -5.31 9.51
N GLY A 753 15.31 -6.15 9.87
CA GLY A 753 15.00 -7.50 10.31
C GLY A 753 14.55 -7.50 11.78
N ASP A 754 14.00 -8.63 12.22
CA ASP A 754 13.70 -8.86 13.62
C ASP A 754 14.93 -9.49 14.32
N PRO A 755 15.46 -8.90 15.42
CA PRO A 755 16.60 -9.48 16.15
C PRO A 755 16.27 -10.78 16.90
N ASP A 756 14.99 -11.05 17.15
CA ASP A 756 14.49 -12.20 17.89
C ASP A 756 13.97 -13.33 16.98
N VAL A 757 13.57 -13.03 15.74
CA VAL A 757 13.02 -13.99 14.77
C VAL A 757 13.87 -14.05 13.48
N TYR A 758 14.52 -15.19 13.24
CA TYR A 758 15.29 -15.39 12.01
C TYR A 758 14.37 -15.48 10.80
N GLY A 759 14.74 -14.79 9.72
CA GLY A 759 13.98 -14.73 8.48
C GLY A 759 12.96 -13.61 8.43
N ARG A 760 12.51 -13.10 9.58
CA ARG A 760 11.50 -12.03 9.63
C ARG A 760 12.10 -10.70 9.19
N VAL A 761 11.33 -9.98 8.38
CA VAL A 761 11.66 -8.63 7.91
C VAL A 761 10.44 -7.72 7.95
N PHE A 762 10.65 -6.47 8.33
CA PHE A 762 9.69 -5.38 8.26
C PHE A 762 10.14 -4.37 7.21
N VAL A 763 9.25 -3.99 6.30
CA VAL A 763 9.55 -3.06 5.22
C VAL A 763 8.57 -1.90 5.24
N GLY A 764 9.10 -0.68 5.21
CA GLY A 764 8.29 0.51 5.06
C GLY A 764 7.89 0.72 3.61
N THR A 765 6.58 0.87 3.37
CA THR A 765 6.02 1.23 2.07
C THR A 765 5.51 2.68 2.08
N ASN A 766 5.15 3.21 0.93
CA ASN A 766 4.44 4.49 0.81
C ASN A 766 3.01 4.22 0.32
N GLY A 767 2.07 4.03 1.26
CA GLY A 767 0.65 3.79 0.95
C GLY A 767 0.16 2.35 1.12
N ARG A 768 1.03 1.39 1.47
CA ARG A 768 0.65 0.00 1.78
C ARG A 768 0.98 -0.40 3.22
N GLY A 769 1.21 0.59 4.08
CA GLY A 769 1.59 0.40 5.48
C GLY A 769 2.95 -0.28 5.66
N ILE A 770 3.08 -1.00 6.76
CA ILE A 770 4.29 -1.78 7.07
C ILE A 770 4.02 -3.21 6.61
N VAL A 771 4.80 -3.71 5.66
CA VAL A 771 4.70 -5.11 5.25
C VAL A 771 5.66 -5.95 6.06
N VAL A 772 5.19 -7.12 6.49
CA VAL A 772 5.97 -8.10 7.27
C VAL A 772 6.08 -9.38 6.47
N GLY A 773 7.30 -9.89 6.37
CA GLY A 773 7.61 -11.12 5.65
C GLY A 773 8.27 -12.14 6.58
N ASP A 774 7.76 -13.37 6.59
CA ASP A 774 8.30 -14.49 7.34
C ASP A 774 8.73 -15.64 6.41
N LEU A 775 9.80 -16.35 6.78
CA LEU A 775 10.26 -17.53 6.05
C LEU A 775 9.21 -18.65 6.07
N THR A 776 8.92 -19.23 4.91
CA THR A 776 8.09 -20.46 4.82
C THR A 776 8.95 -21.70 4.58
N GLY A 777 8.70 -22.77 5.34
CA GLY A 777 9.46 -24.03 5.28
C GLY A 777 10.69 -24.09 6.20
N THR A 778 11.43 -25.21 6.20
CA THR A 778 12.66 -25.33 6.99
C THR A 778 13.79 -24.52 6.37
N ALA A 779 14.47 -23.72 7.20
CA ALA A 779 15.69 -23.01 6.81
C ALA A 779 16.66 -23.96 6.08
N PRO A 780 17.34 -23.53 5.01
CA PRO A 780 18.32 -24.36 4.34
C PRO A 780 19.37 -24.84 5.34
N GLU A 781 19.68 -26.14 5.31
CA GLU A 781 20.73 -26.72 6.12
C GLU A 781 22.07 -26.06 5.74
N PRO A 782 22.93 -25.65 6.70
CA PRO A 782 24.17 -24.96 6.38
C PRO A 782 25.01 -25.80 5.42
N THR A 783 25.31 -25.26 4.23
CA THR A 783 26.36 -25.82 3.39
C THR A 783 27.68 -25.70 4.14
N GLU A 784 28.27 -26.83 4.54
CA GLU A 784 29.59 -26.88 5.17
C GLU A 784 30.60 -26.08 4.32
N GLN A 785 31.16 -25.02 4.92
CA GLN A 785 32.26 -24.26 4.33
C GLN A 785 33.49 -25.19 4.21
N PRO A 786 34.16 -25.30 3.05
CA PRO A 786 35.39 -26.06 2.93
C PRO A 786 36.48 -25.39 3.77
N THR A 787 36.98 -26.07 4.80
CA THR A 787 38.12 -25.59 5.58
C THR A 787 39.36 -25.63 4.70
N GLU A 788 40.05 -24.50 4.55
CA GLU A 788 41.33 -24.42 3.84
C GLU A 788 42.35 -25.37 4.48
N GLN A 789 42.95 -26.26 3.68
CA GLN A 789 44.15 -27.01 4.04
C GLN A 789 45.26 -26.72 3.01
N PRO A 790 46.55 -26.55 3.41
CA PRO A 790 47.57 -26.00 2.53
C PRO A 790 48.07 -26.99 1.47
N THR A 791 48.39 -26.40 0.33
CA THR A 791 49.08 -26.94 -0.87
C THR A 791 50.29 -27.83 -0.62
N GLU A 792 50.30 -29.02 -1.24
CA GLU A 792 51.48 -29.61 -1.90
C GLU A 792 51.06 -30.35 -3.20
N GLN A 793 51.91 -30.25 -4.22
CA GLN A 793 51.72 -30.69 -5.61
C GLN A 793 52.42 -32.07 -5.86
N PRO A 794 52.40 -32.64 -7.09
CA PRO A 794 51.51 -33.69 -7.59
C PRO A 794 52.19 -35.07 -7.77
N THR A 795 51.43 -36.18 -7.74
CA THR A 795 51.81 -37.40 -8.51
C THR A 795 50.65 -38.38 -8.73
N GLU A 796 50.51 -38.76 -10.00
CA GLU A 796 50.06 -40.04 -10.57
C GLU A 796 48.64 -40.59 -10.34
N GLN A 797 47.97 -40.76 -11.48
CA GLN A 797 46.75 -41.53 -11.73
C GLN A 797 47.01 -43.04 -11.51
N PRO A 798 46.03 -43.80 -10.99
CA PRO A 798 45.34 -44.73 -11.88
C PRO A 798 43.82 -44.82 -11.66
N THR A 799 43.15 -45.06 -12.78
CA THR A 799 41.76 -45.48 -12.99
C THR A 799 41.27 -46.61 -12.08
N GLU A 800 40.10 -46.44 -11.46
CA GLU A 800 39.14 -47.53 -11.23
C GLU A 800 37.68 -47.03 -11.37
N GLN A 801 36.85 -47.96 -11.80
CA GLN A 801 35.51 -47.88 -12.39
C GLN A 801 34.40 -47.86 -11.31
N PRO A 802 33.24 -47.19 -11.49
CA PRO A 802 32.16 -47.22 -10.52
C PRO A 802 31.44 -48.57 -10.54
N THR A 803 31.36 -49.24 -9.40
CA THR A 803 30.43 -50.34 -9.13
C THR A 803 29.02 -49.81 -8.89
N GLU A 804 28.08 -50.22 -9.75
CA GLU A 804 26.63 -50.02 -9.60
C GLU A 804 26.05 -50.82 -8.42
N GLN A 805 25.14 -50.19 -7.66
CA GLN A 805 24.09 -50.85 -6.86
C GLN A 805 22.73 -50.22 -7.22
N PRO A 806 21.60 -50.94 -7.05
CA PRO A 806 20.55 -51.06 -8.07
C PRO A 806 19.45 -50.01 -7.93
N GLY A 807 18.96 -49.49 -9.06
CA GLY A 807 17.87 -48.51 -9.11
C GLY A 807 16.47 -49.05 -8.81
N THR A 808 15.61 -48.18 -8.27
CA THR A 808 14.16 -47.95 -8.52
C THR A 808 13.63 -47.08 -7.35
N GLY A 809 12.78 -46.06 -7.49
CA GLY A 809 11.81 -45.80 -8.54
C GLY A 809 11.71 -44.31 -8.92
N ALA A 810 11.17 -44.10 -10.11
CA ALA A 810 11.15 -42.83 -10.81
C ALA A 810 10.03 -41.89 -10.32
N CYS A 811 9.84 -41.80 -9.00
CA CYS A 811 8.92 -40.87 -8.37
C CYS A 811 9.32 -40.50 -6.95
N THR A 812 8.99 -39.27 -6.55
CA THR A 812 8.95 -38.83 -5.15
C THR A 812 7.50 -38.65 -4.72
N ALA A 813 7.21 -38.79 -3.44
CA ALA A 813 5.89 -38.56 -2.90
C ALA A 813 5.91 -37.84 -1.56
N GLN A 814 4.94 -36.95 -1.37
CA GLN A 814 4.74 -36.21 -0.12
C GLN A 814 3.33 -36.50 0.38
N TYR A 815 3.22 -36.95 1.63
CA TYR A 815 1.95 -37.19 2.30
C TYR A 815 1.80 -36.21 3.47
N ALA A 816 0.69 -35.50 3.53
CA ALA A 816 0.43 -34.54 4.60
C ALA A 816 -0.97 -34.72 5.19
N VAL A 817 -1.08 -34.60 6.51
CA VAL A 817 -2.37 -34.47 7.22
C VAL A 817 -2.66 -32.98 7.30
N THR A 818 -3.65 -32.49 6.55
CA THR A 818 -3.96 -31.06 6.45
C THR A 818 -4.98 -30.60 7.50
N GLY A 819 -5.57 -31.53 8.26
CA GLY A 819 -6.46 -31.25 9.38
C GLY A 819 -6.93 -32.53 10.05
N SER A 820 -7.24 -32.50 11.35
CA SER A 820 -7.71 -33.67 12.10
C SER A 820 -8.76 -33.32 13.14
N TRP A 821 -9.71 -34.22 13.38
CA TRP A 821 -10.75 -34.11 14.40
C TRP A 821 -10.96 -35.47 15.11
N PRO A 822 -11.68 -35.52 16.26
CA PRO A 822 -11.96 -36.78 16.92
C PRO A 822 -12.66 -37.77 15.97
N GLY A 823 -11.97 -38.87 15.64
CA GLY A 823 -12.48 -39.94 14.78
C GLY A 823 -12.22 -39.81 13.27
N GLY A 824 -11.58 -38.73 12.80
CA GLY A 824 -11.22 -38.60 11.38
C GLY A 824 -10.21 -37.50 11.07
N PHE A 825 -9.74 -37.46 9.84
CA PHE A 825 -8.76 -36.48 9.37
C PHE A 825 -8.88 -36.21 7.87
N GLN A 826 -8.35 -35.07 7.45
CA GLN A 826 -8.13 -34.71 6.06
C GLN A 826 -6.64 -34.90 5.73
N GLY A 827 -6.37 -35.61 4.64
CA GLY A 827 -5.01 -35.84 4.14
C GLY A 827 -4.87 -35.48 2.68
N SER A 828 -3.62 -35.26 2.26
CA SER A 828 -3.23 -35.05 0.87
C SER A 828 -2.02 -35.92 0.52
N LEU A 829 -1.98 -36.37 -0.72
CA LEU A 829 -0.86 -37.09 -1.30
C LEU A 829 -0.45 -36.40 -2.61
N THR A 830 0.78 -35.93 -2.68
CA THR A 830 1.39 -35.39 -3.90
C THR A 830 2.42 -36.39 -4.41
N VAL A 831 2.31 -36.82 -5.67
CA VAL A 831 3.27 -37.69 -6.34
C VAL A 831 3.91 -36.96 -7.51
N LYS A 832 5.24 -37.00 -7.61
CA LYS A 832 6.02 -36.37 -8.69
C LYS A 832 6.67 -37.43 -9.55
N ASN A 833 6.58 -37.29 -10.86
CA ASN A 833 7.31 -38.15 -11.80
C ASN A 833 8.77 -37.65 -11.90
N THR A 834 9.72 -38.40 -11.37
CA THR A 834 11.16 -38.09 -11.49
C THR A 834 11.84 -38.84 -12.63
N ALA A 835 11.07 -39.61 -13.42
CA ALA A 835 11.56 -40.23 -14.65
C ALA A 835 11.80 -39.20 -15.75
N THR A 836 12.60 -39.58 -16.74
CA THR A 836 12.76 -38.81 -18.00
C THR A 836 11.64 -39.07 -19.02
N THR A 837 10.68 -39.95 -18.70
CA THR A 837 9.54 -40.30 -19.57
C THR A 837 8.19 -39.99 -18.91
N PRO A 838 7.17 -39.51 -19.65
CA PRO A 838 5.83 -39.30 -19.10
C PRO A 838 5.17 -40.61 -18.60
N VAL A 839 4.34 -40.50 -17.56
CA VAL A 839 3.47 -41.60 -17.07
C VAL A 839 2.06 -41.37 -17.59
N THR A 840 1.62 -42.17 -18.56
CA THR A 840 0.25 -42.13 -19.10
C THR A 840 -0.64 -43.15 -18.39
N GLY A 841 -1.86 -42.74 -18.04
CA GLY A 841 -2.78 -43.51 -17.20
C GLY A 841 -2.26 -43.66 -15.77
N TRP A 842 -1.74 -42.58 -15.18
CA TRP A 842 -1.10 -42.67 -13.87
C TRP A 842 -2.08 -43.16 -12.80
N SER A 843 -1.55 -43.96 -11.88
CA SER A 843 -2.27 -44.38 -10.67
C SER A 843 -1.37 -44.19 -9.46
N ALA A 844 -1.83 -43.46 -8.46
CA ALA A 844 -1.13 -43.33 -7.19
C ALA A 844 -1.70 -44.33 -6.18
N GLY A 845 -0.88 -44.87 -5.28
CA GLY A 845 -1.39 -45.75 -4.23
C GLY A 845 -0.59 -45.65 -2.95
N TRP A 846 -1.26 -45.81 -1.80
CA TRP A 846 -0.61 -45.85 -0.49
C TRP A 846 -1.24 -46.87 0.44
N THR A 847 -0.51 -47.29 1.46
CA THR A 847 -1.01 -48.23 2.49
C THR A 847 -1.03 -47.58 3.86
N PHE A 848 -2.22 -47.42 4.44
CA PHE A 848 -2.41 -46.96 5.80
C PHE A 848 -1.83 -47.92 6.85
N ALA A 849 -1.38 -47.39 7.98
CA ALA A 849 -0.65 -48.17 8.99
C ALA A 849 -1.57 -48.78 10.07
N SER A 850 -2.74 -48.19 10.32
CA SER A 850 -3.53 -48.39 11.55
C SER A 850 -5.04 -48.58 11.30
N GLY A 851 -5.43 -49.08 10.12
CA GLY A 851 -6.82 -49.43 9.81
C GLY A 851 -7.73 -48.28 9.37
N GLU A 852 -7.14 -47.12 9.03
CA GLU A 852 -7.84 -45.94 8.51
C GLU A 852 -8.67 -46.26 7.25
N GLN A 853 -9.82 -45.60 7.09
CA GLN A 853 -10.74 -45.79 5.96
C GLN A 853 -11.06 -44.47 5.28
N VAL A 854 -10.78 -44.35 3.98
CA VAL A 854 -11.16 -43.19 3.16
C VAL A 854 -12.68 -43.17 3.01
N THR A 855 -13.30 -42.04 3.37
CA THR A 855 -14.74 -41.81 3.25
C THR A 855 -15.10 -40.89 2.09
N LYS A 856 -14.19 -39.99 1.70
CA LYS A 856 -14.34 -39.08 0.55
C LYS A 856 -12.97 -38.77 -0.06
N GLY A 857 -12.88 -38.56 -1.36
CA GLY A 857 -11.66 -38.11 -2.02
C GLY A 857 -11.91 -37.25 -3.25
N TRP A 858 -10.90 -36.48 -3.64
CA TRP A 858 -10.88 -35.60 -4.82
C TRP A 858 -9.49 -35.60 -5.47
N GLY A 859 -9.41 -35.07 -6.69
CA GLY A 859 -8.18 -35.11 -7.50
C GLY A 859 -7.95 -36.43 -8.25
N GLY A 860 -8.89 -37.40 -8.14
CA GLY A 860 -8.88 -38.67 -8.86
C GLY A 860 -10.01 -39.59 -8.41
N THR A 861 -10.06 -40.81 -8.94
CA THR A 861 -11.02 -41.84 -8.49
C THR A 861 -10.36 -42.77 -7.47
N LEU A 862 -10.72 -42.61 -6.19
CA LEU A 862 -10.15 -43.39 -5.09
C LEU A 862 -10.91 -44.70 -4.87
N THR A 863 -10.17 -45.77 -4.63
CA THR A 863 -10.68 -47.08 -4.21
C THR A 863 -9.82 -47.60 -3.07
N GLN A 864 -10.42 -48.30 -2.11
CA GLN A 864 -9.70 -48.88 -0.98
C GLN A 864 -10.03 -50.36 -0.81
N SER A 865 -9.00 -51.18 -0.58
CA SER A 865 -9.12 -52.59 -0.21
C SER A 865 -8.26 -52.87 1.01
N GLY A 866 -8.89 -53.16 2.14
CA GLY A 866 -8.20 -53.25 3.44
C GLY A 866 -7.50 -51.93 3.78
N ALA A 867 -6.18 -51.98 4.01
CA ALA A 867 -5.36 -50.81 4.31
C ALA A 867 -4.82 -50.08 3.06
N THR A 868 -5.00 -50.65 1.86
CA THR A 868 -4.40 -50.09 0.63
C THR A 868 -5.40 -49.24 -0.12
N VAL A 869 -5.03 -47.99 -0.39
CA VAL A 869 -5.78 -47.02 -1.19
C VAL A 869 -5.09 -46.88 -2.54
N SER A 870 -5.88 -46.85 -3.61
CA SER A 870 -5.44 -46.61 -4.98
C SER A 870 -6.28 -45.51 -5.61
N VAL A 871 -5.63 -44.61 -6.33
CA VAL A 871 -6.23 -43.47 -7.01
C VAL A 871 -5.91 -43.55 -8.49
N ALA A 872 -6.95 -43.61 -9.32
CA ALA A 872 -6.81 -43.51 -10.76
C ALA A 872 -6.86 -42.04 -11.20
N ALA A 873 -6.04 -41.68 -12.19
CA ALA A 873 -6.04 -40.37 -12.82
C ALA A 873 -7.45 -39.94 -13.27
N PRO A 874 -7.83 -38.66 -13.07
CA PRO A 874 -9.08 -38.14 -13.61
C PRO A 874 -8.99 -38.02 -15.15
N ALA A 875 -10.14 -38.10 -15.82
CA ALA A 875 -10.21 -38.12 -17.29
C ALA A 875 -9.54 -36.90 -17.98
N TRP A 876 -9.46 -35.77 -17.29
CA TRP A 876 -8.86 -34.52 -17.77
C TRP A 876 -7.35 -34.40 -17.50
N SER A 877 -6.74 -35.29 -16.70
CA SER A 877 -5.29 -35.29 -16.40
C SER A 877 -4.74 -36.71 -16.36
N THR A 878 -4.74 -37.38 -17.51
CA THR A 878 -4.31 -38.78 -17.63
C THR A 878 -2.81 -38.97 -17.83
N THR A 879 -2.03 -37.91 -18.12
CA THR A 879 -0.58 -38.00 -18.35
C THR A 879 0.19 -37.09 -17.40
N LEU A 880 1.18 -37.65 -16.70
CA LEU A 880 2.10 -36.93 -15.81
C LEU A 880 3.50 -36.83 -16.44
N ALA A 881 3.87 -35.64 -16.92
CA ALA A 881 5.16 -35.40 -17.58
C ALA A 881 6.37 -35.55 -16.62
N PRO A 882 7.60 -35.77 -17.12
CA PRO A 882 8.83 -35.65 -16.33
C PRO A 882 8.87 -34.34 -15.53
N GLY A 883 9.12 -34.43 -14.23
CA GLY A 883 9.17 -33.29 -13.31
C GLY A 883 7.80 -32.76 -12.85
N ALA A 884 6.69 -33.22 -13.42
CA ALA A 884 5.35 -32.80 -13.03
C ALA A 884 4.82 -33.58 -11.81
N SER A 885 3.92 -32.95 -11.05
CA SER A 885 3.28 -33.52 -9.86
C SER A 885 1.77 -33.62 -10.00
N ALA A 886 1.18 -34.61 -9.33
CA ALA A 886 -0.27 -34.72 -9.15
C ALA A 886 -0.59 -34.82 -7.66
N THR A 887 -1.56 -34.02 -7.21
CA THR A 887 -2.01 -33.98 -5.81
C THR A 887 -3.43 -34.49 -5.70
N VAL A 888 -3.64 -35.42 -4.75
CA VAL A 888 -4.96 -35.97 -4.43
C VAL A 888 -5.26 -35.68 -2.97
N GLY A 889 -6.49 -35.26 -2.69
CA GLY A 889 -6.95 -34.99 -1.33
C GLY A 889 -8.02 -35.97 -0.91
N PHE A 890 -8.10 -36.27 0.39
CA PHE A 890 -9.07 -37.21 0.93
C PHE A 890 -9.45 -36.90 2.37
N ILE A 891 -10.62 -37.40 2.78
CA ILE A 891 -11.07 -37.48 4.17
C ILE A 891 -11.09 -38.96 4.55
N ALA A 892 -10.53 -39.29 5.71
CA ALA A 892 -10.50 -40.65 6.25
C ALA A 892 -10.98 -40.69 7.71
N SER A 893 -11.61 -41.79 8.10
CA SER A 893 -11.89 -42.12 9.51
C SER A 893 -10.74 -42.87 10.15
N GLY A 894 -10.50 -42.65 11.44
CA GLY A 894 -9.41 -43.25 12.20
C GLY A 894 -8.41 -42.22 12.72
N THR A 895 -7.35 -42.70 13.40
CA THR A 895 -6.24 -41.85 13.84
C THR A 895 -5.29 -41.61 12.67
N ALA A 896 -4.98 -40.35 12.38
CA ALA A 896 -4.08 -40.00 11.30
C ALA A 896 -2.69 -40.62 11.51
N GLY A 897 -2.19 -41.32 10.50
CA GLY A 897 -0.87 -41.93 10.50
C GLY A 897 -0.16 -41.78 9.15
N THR A 898 1.16 -41.98 9.17
CA THR A 898 1.99 -41.96 7.96
C THR A 898 1.82 -43.29 7.21
N PRO A 899 1.58 -43.26 5.88
CA PRO A 899 1.52 -44.48 5.08
C PRO A 899 2.82 -45.27 5.12
N THR A 900 2.72 -46.60 5.06
CA THR A 900 3.87 -47.51 5.07
C THR A 900 4.50 -47.73 3.70
N SER A 901 3.76 -47.40 2.63
CA SER A 901 4.27 -47.40 1.27
C SER A 901 3.48 -46.42 0.42
N ILE A 902 4.15 -45.81 -0.58
CA ILE A 902 3.53 -44.95 -1.58
C ILE A 902 4.07 -45.33 -2.96
N THR A 903 3.21 -45.36 -3.96
CA THR A 903 3.53 -45.77 -5.33
C THR A 903 2.94 -44.83 -6.39
N LEU A 904 3.61 -44.76 -7.54
CA LEU A 904 3.12 -44.13 -8.78
C LEU A 904 3.26 -45.14 -9.93
N GLY A 905 2.16 -45.44 -10.62
CA GLY A 905 2.14 -46.45 -11.69
C GLY A 905 2.60 -47.83 -11.22
N GLY A 906 2.37 -48.17 -9.94
CA GLY A 906 2.81 -49.42 -9.32
C GLY A 906 4.28 -49.48 -8.91
N LYS A 907 5.06 -48.41 -9.09
CA LYS A 907 6.46 -48.31 -8.63
C LYS A 907 6.54 -47.54 -7.32
N ALA A 908 7.38 -47.99 -6.39
CA ALA A 908 7.61 -47.31 -5.11
C ALA A 908 8.21 -45.92 -5.32
N CYS A 909 7.68 -44.92 -4.59
CA CYS A 909 8.21 -43.57 -4.56
C CYS A 909 9.05 -43.36 -3.30
N SER A 910 10.11 -42.55 -3.40
CA SER A 910 10.80 -42.06 -2.22
C SER A 910 9.91 -41.04 -1.51
N THR A 911 9.67 -41.25 -0.21
CA THR A 911 8.85 -40.36 0.60
C THR A 911 9.69 -39.25 1.19
N SER A 912 9.24 -38.00 1.04
CA SER A 912 9.84 -36.81 1.68
C SER A 912 8.87 -36.18 2.66
#